data_AF-A0A950HN71-F1
#
_entry.id   AF-A0A950HN71-F1
#
_cell.length_a   1.000
_cell.length_b   1.000
_cell.length_c   1.000
_cell.angle_alpha   90.00
_cell.angle_beta   90.00
_cell.angle_gamma   90.00
#
_symmetry.space_group_name_H-M   'P 1'
#
loop_
_entity.id
_entity.type
_entity.pdbx_description
1 polymer ?
#
loop_
_entity_poly.entity_id
_entity_poly.type
_entity_poly.pdbx_seq_one_letter_code
_entity_poly.pdbx_strand_id
1 'polypeptide(L)'
;MNDETPRPAKKSATDYSATLFLPQTDFPMRAGLPQREPEILARWERIGLYERLRQAAAGRQKFVLHDGPPYANGNIHIGHALNKILKDMVTRSQQMLGKDSNYVPGWDCHGLPIEWKIEEEYRAKGKNKDDVPVVEFRQECRAFAEHWLGVQREEFKRLGVTGDWAHPYSTMSFSAEAHIAREIMKFAANGLLYRGSKPVMWSVVEKTALAEAEVEYEDYVSDQVWVKFPVRALRPPYDHDVAKVTGVVEELRASSVGVIFIGKGDFELLREMHEKLQLVIWTTTPWTLPGNRAIAYSTKINYGVYRVLDAPAGNWASIGSFYLLADRLAEAFFAAAKVRRYERIGKFNPTAIFSCSHPLAGQVPGYDFDVPLLEGEHVTDDVGTGFVHTAPGHGREDFDIWTANARELAARGIDARIPYTVDENGFFTDEAPGFGPSSPGGAKRVITDKGEKGDANEAVIKALIAAGNLVARGKLKHQYPHSWRSKKPVIFRNTPQWFIAMDKPVAIPSPQGGGERATPTPSPSPQGGGEGGPVVPSPLAGEGREGGRAKHGTSAAAATPTPTPNPSSQGGGEMGHNRPAETLRQLALDAIRATRWVPAAGENRITGMIANRPDWVVSRQRAWGVPIAIFVRPLGDGPIDILKDARVNARIIEAFDAEGADAWYAEGARERFLGGLVDDLSAWQKVDDILDVWFDSGSTHAFTLEDPVHFPGLAGIRRRIDGGPDDVMYLEGSDQHRGWFHSSLLESCGTRGRAPYDIVLTHGFTLDEQGRKMSKSLG
;
A
#
# COMPACT_ATOMS: atom_id res chain seq x y z
N MET A 1 -19.30 9.19 -112.38
CA MET A 1 -19.71 7.89 -111.81
C MET A 1 -18.60 7.44 -110.90
N ASN A 2 -18.86 7.35 -109.60
CA ASN A 2 -18.08 6.55 -108.65
C ASN A 2 -19.11 5.89 -107.74
N ASP A 3 -18.99 4.58 -107.61
CA ASP A 3 -20.04 3.68 -107.15
C ASP A 3 -19.89 3.40 -105.64
N GLU A 4 -20.71 4.03 -104.81
CA GLU A 4 -20.71 3.79 -103.36
C GLU A 4 -21.41 2.47 -103.03
N THR A 5 -20.64 1.39 -102.98
CA THR A 5 -21.11 0.12 -102.40
C THR A 5 -21.13 0.21 -100.87
N PRO A 6 -22.29 0.10 -100.18
CA PRO A 6 -22.35 0.29 -98.74
C PRO A 6 -21.71 -0.89 -97.98
N ARG A 7 -20.84 -0.60 -97.01
CA ARG A 7 -20.37 -1.62 -96.05
C ARG A 7 -21.48 -1.95 -95.04
N PRO A 8 -21.74 -3.23 -94.72
CA PRO A 8 -22.80 -3.59 -93.78
C PRO A 8 -22.46 -3.12 -92.36
N ALA A 9 -23.48 -2.60 -91.66
CA ALA A 9 -23.34 -2.16 -90.28
C ALA A 9 -22.96 -3.33 -89.36
N LYS A 10 -21.89 -3.17 -88.57
CA LYS A 10 -21.59 -4.08 -87.46
C LYS A 10 -22.73 -3.98 -86.44
N LYS A 11 -23.49 -5.06 -86.25
CA LYS A 11 -24.35 -5.22 -85.07
C LYS A 11 -23.49 -5.00 -83.83
N SER A 12 -23.93 -4.14 -82.91
CA SER A 12 -23.31 -4.04 -81.59
C SER A 12 -23.38 -5.41 -80.92
N ALA A 13 -22.24 -5.87 -80.39
CA ALA A 13 -22.24 -7.07 -79.57
C ALA A 13 -23.10 -6.80 -78.32
N THR A 14 -23.93 -7.76 -77.94
CA THR A 14 -24.74 -7.67 -76.71
C THR A 14 -23.83 -7.49 -75.51
N ASP A 15 -24.03 -6.44 -74.73
CA ASP A 15 -23.27 -6.22 -73.50
C ASP A 15 -23.78 -7.16 -72.41
N TYR A 16 -23.12 -8.31 -72.28
CA TYR A 16 -23.45 -9.31 -71.27
C TYR A 16 -23.15 -8.83 -69.83
N SER A 17 -22.42 -7.72 -69.62
CA SER A 17 -22.20 -7.19 -68.27
C SER A 17 -23.52 -6.78 -67.59
N ALA A 18 -24.49 -6.29 -68.38
CA ALA A 18 -25.84 -5.96 -67.92
C ALA A 18 -26.69 -7.19 -67.53
N THR A 19 -26.24 -8.41 -67.85
CA THR A 19 -26.89 -9.67 -67.43
C THR A 19 -26.25 -10.29 -66.18
N LEU A 20 -25.20 -9.67 -65.64
CA LEU A 20 -24.51 -10.12 -64.44
C LEU A 20 -25.07 -9.41 -63.20
N PHE A 21 -25.44 -10.19 -62.18
CA PHE A 21 -25.81 -9.67 -60.86
C PHE A 21 -24.55 -9.28 -60.06
N LEU A 22 -23.89 -8.20 -60.47
CA LEU A 22 -22.73 -7.66 -59.76
C LEU A 22 -23.14 -7.10 -58.39
N PRO A 23 -22.36 -7.32 -57.32
CA PRO A 23 -22.60 -6.70 -56.02
C PRO A 23 -22.60 -5.16 -56.13
N GLN A 24 -23.70 -4.54 -55.74
CA GLN A 24 -23.82 -3.08 -55.63
C GLN A 24 -23.89 -2.70 -54.15
N THR A 25 -23.08 -1.72 -53.73
CA THR A 25 -23.11 -1.20 -52.37
C THR A 25 -22.52 0.20 -52.32
N ASP A 26 -23.14 1.07 -51.51
CA ASP A 26 -22.59 2.38 -51.15
C ASP A 26 -21.49 2.28 -50.08
N PHE A 27 -21.17 1.07 -49.61
CA PHE A 27 -20.09 0.86 -48.64
C PHE A 27 -18.72 1.13 -49.30
N PRO A 28 -17.96 2.14 -48.84
CA PRO A 28 -16.72 2.52 -49.50
C PRO A 28 -15.62 1.49 -49.27
N MET A 29 -14.83 1.22 -50.32
CA MET A 29 -13.71 0.27 -50.27
C MET A 29 -12.61 0.69 -49.26
N ARG A 30 -12.48 1.98 -48.96
CA ARG A 30 -11.61 2.51 -47.90
C ARG A 30 -12.47 2.96 -46.71
N ALA A 31 -12.09 2.53 -45.51
CA ALA A 31 -12.89 2.76 -44.31
C ALA A 31 -13.02 4.24 -43.90
N GLY A 32 -12.01 5.09 -44.15
CA GLY A 32 -12.07 6.53 -43.82
C GLY A 32 -12.24 6.82 -42.32
N LEU A 33 -11.69 5.96 -41.45
CA LEU A 33 -11.98 5.95 -40.01
C LEU A 33 -11.79 7.30 -39.29
N PRO A 34 -10.72 8.09 -39.53
CA PRO A 34 -10.54 9.36 -38.83
C PRO A 34 -11.66 10.37 -39.03
N GLN A 35 -12.40 10.28 -40.15
CA GLN A 35 -13.57 11.10 -40.45
C GLN A 35 -14.87 10.42 -40.00
N ARG A 36 -15.04 9.12 -40.33
CA ARG A 36 -16.30 8.39 -40.06
C ARG A 36 -16.54 8.09 -38.58
N GLU A 37 -15.49 7.90 -37.78
CA GLU A 37 -15.64 7.68 -36.33
C GLU A 37 -16.32 8.88 -35.64
N PRO A 38 -15.83 10.14 -35.78
CA PRO A 38 -16.56 11.33 -35.30
C PRO A 38 -18.03 11.39 -35.74
N GLU A 39 -18.34 11.10 -37.01
CA GLU A 39 -19.72 11.09 -37.51
C GLU A 39 -20.61 10.04 -36.81
N ILE A 40 -20.05 8.86 -36.52
CA ILE A 40 -20.72 7.78 -35.79
C ILE A 40 -20.95 8.18 -34.33
N LEU A 41 -19.95 8.77 -33.66
CA LEU A 41 -20.07 9.25 -32.27
C LEU A 41 -21.12 10.36 -32.15
N ALA A 42 -21.07 11.36 -33.05
CA ALA A 42 -22.08 12.43 -33.12
C ALA A 42 -23.48 11.92 -33.50
N ARG A 43 -23.60 10.74 -34.11
CA ARG A 43 -24.89 10.05 -34.29
C ARG A 43 -25.33 9.35 -33.01
N TRP A 44 -24.43 8.69 -32.28
CA TRP A 44 -24.73 8.01 -31.01
C TRP A 44 -25.21 8.98 -29.92
N GLU A 45 -24.56 10.14 -29.81
CA GLU A 45 -24.97 11.23 -28.93
C GLU A 45 -26.37 11.74 -29.30
N ARG A 46 -26.60 12.11 -30.56
CA ARG A 46 -27.88 12.64 -31.06
C ARG A 46 -29.07 11.70 -30.85
N ILE A 47 -28.86 10.39 -30.87
CA ILE A 47 -29.95 9.42 -30.62
C ILE A 47 -30.14 9.12 -29.13
N GLY A 48 -29.25 9.53 -28.23
CA GLY A 48 -29.22 9.08 -26.85
C GLY A 48 -28.95 7.58 -26.76
N LEU A 49 -27.84 7.11 -27.34
CA LEU A 49 -27.55 5.68 -27.42
C LEU A 49 -27.44 5.05 -26.03
N TYR A 50 -26.80 5.72 -25.08
CA TYR A 50 -26.59 5.19 -23.74
C TYR A 50 -27.91 5.05 -22.96
N GLU A 51 -28.78 6.05 -23.04
CA GLU A 51 -30.10 6.09 -22.43
C GLU A 51 -31.00 4.99 -23.01
N ARG A 52 -30.97 4.80 -24.35
CA ARG A 52 -31.67 3.69 -25.01
C ARG A 52 -31.15 2.32 -24.57
N LEU A 53 -29.85 2.18 -24.33
CA LEU A 53 -29.26 0.93 -23.81
C LEU A 53 -29.72 0.66 -22.36
N ARG A 54 -29.82 1.69 -21.50
CA ARG A 54 -30.40 1.56 -20.15
C ARG A 54 -31.88 1.18 -20.21
N GLN A 55 -32.68 1.90 -20.99
CA GLN A 55 -34.11 1.63 -21.17
C GLN A 55 -34.38 0.21 -21.69
N ALA A 56 -33.64 -0.23 -22.71
CA ALA A 56 -33.76 -1.59 -23.25
C ALA A 56 -33.32 -2.68 -22.26
N ALA A 57 -32.52 -2.34 -21.25
CA ALA A 57 -32.02 -3.25 -20.23
C ALA A 57 -32.78 -3.23 -18.89
N ALA A 58 -33.77 -2.35 -18.74
CA ALA A 58 -34.54 -2.23 -17.50
C ALA A 58 -35.12 -3.60 -17.07
N GLY A 59 -34.88 -3.98 -15.80
CA GLY A 59 -35.35 -5.23 -15.21
C GLY A 59 -34.54 -6.49 -15.57
N ARG A 60 -33.46 -6.40 -16.35
CA ARG A 60 -32.53 -7.52 -16.59
C ARG A 60 -31.60 -7.73 -15.38
N GLN A 61 -31.03 -8.93 -15.27
CA GLN A 61 -29.92 -9.23 -14.35
C GLN A 61 -28.77 -8.23 -14.56
N LYS A 62 -28.21 -7.67 -13.50
CA LYS A 62 -27.14 -6.68 -13.59
C LYS A 62 -25.78 -7.33 -13.76
N PHE A 63 -24.90 -6.62 -14.48
CA PHE A 63 -23.47 -6.84 -14.49
C PHE A 63 -22.81 -5.48 -14.42
N VAL A 64 -22.12 -5.19 -13.34
CA VAL A 64 -21.46 -3.90 -13.17
C VAL A 64 -19.96 -4.10 -13.32
N LEU A 65 -19.40 -3.52 -14.39
CA LEU A 65 -17.97 -3.28 -14.39
C LEU A 65 -17.77 -1.97 -13.62
N HIS A 66 -17.23 -2.07 -12.41
CA HIS A 66 -16.87 -0.89 -11.63
C HIS A 66 -15.56 -0.35 -12.18
N ASP A 67 -15.59 0.89 -12.64
CA ASP A 67 -14.45 1.56 -13.26
C ASP A 67 -13.43 1.94 -12.19
N GLY A 68 -12.18 1.48 -12.28
CA GLY A 68 -11.10 2.03 -11.47
C GLY A 68 -10.76 3.45 -11.94
N PRO A 69 -10.67 4.42 -11.02
CA PRO A 69 -10.61 5.82 -11.38
C PRO A 69 -9.19 6.23 -11.85
N PRO A 70 -8.99 6.69 -13.11
CA PRO A 70 -7.76 7.37 -13.50
C PRO A 70 -7.53 8.67 -12.71
N TYR A 71 -6.26 9.01 -12.51
CA TYR A 71 -5.84 10.28 -11.92
C TYR A 71 -6.13 11.46 -12.86
N ALA A 72 -6.79 12.50 -12.33
CA ALA A 72 -7.07 13.74 -13.04
C ALA A 72 -5.84 14.68 -13.06
N ASN A 73 -4.76 14.30 -13.76
CA ASN A 73 -3.48 15.05 -13.75
C ASN A 73 -2.70 15.13 -15.08
N GLY A 74 -3.31 14.74 -16.21
CA GLY A 74 -2.67 14.82 -17.53
C GLY A 74 -3.45 14.11 -18.64
N ASN A 75 -3.07 14.32 -19.91
CA ASN A 75 -3.64 13.60 -21.06
C ASN A 75 -3.55 12.07 -20.88
N ILE A 76 -4.49 11.34 -21.50
CA ILE A 76 -4.43 9.87 -21.54
C ILE A 76 -3.20 9.37 -22.31
N HIS A 77 -2.85 8.10 -22.11
CA HIS A 77 -1.78 7.42 -22.81
C HIS A 77 -2.24 6.02 -23.22
N ILE A 78 -1.47 5.32 -24.06
CA ILE A 78 -1.90 4.03 -24.63
C ILE A 78 -2.26 2.97 -23.58
N GLY A 79 -1.66 3.00 -22.39
CA GLY A 79 -2.11 2.17 -21.24
C GLY A 79 -3.56 2.46 -20.77
N HIS A 80 -3.97 3.73 -20.72
CA HIS A 80 -5.36 4.13 -20.43
C HIS A 80 -6.30 3.71 -21.58
N ALA A 81 -5.84 3.82 -22.83
CA ALA A 81 -6.62 3.38 -23.98
C ALA A 81 -6.86 1.86 -23.96
N LEU A 82 -5.82 1.04 -23.73
CA LEU A 82 -5.95 -0.41 -23.56
C LEU A 82 -6.97 -0.75 -22.46
N ASN A 83 -6.82 -0.12 -21.29
CA ASN A 83 -7.71 -0.32 -20.15
C ASN A 83 -9.18 -0.03 -20.51
N LYS A 84 -9.48 1.18 -20.99
CA LYS A 84 -10.86 1.63 -21.25
C LYS A 84 -11.50 0.91 -22.43
N ILE A 85 -10.73 0.53 -23.46
CA ILE A 85 -11.23 -0.29 -24.57
C ILE A 85 -11.61 -1.69 -24.07
N LEU A 86 -10.81 -2.32 -23.19
CA LEU A 86 -11.17 -3.60 -22.58
C LEU A 86 -12.44 -3.50 -21.71
N LYS A 87 -12.59 -2.42 -20.93
CA LYS A 87 -13.79 -2.14 -20.14
C LYS A 87 -15.05 -1.98 -21.01
N ASP A 88 -14.94 -1.23 -22.11
CA ASP A 88 -16.01 -1.06 -23.10
C ASP A 88 -16.38 -2.38 -23.79
N MET A 89 -15.39 -3.18 -24.21
CA MET A 89 -15.60 -4.51 -24.81
C MET A 89 -16.37 -5.45 -23.88
N VAL A 90 -16.00 -5.50 -22.59
CA VAL A 90 -16.70 -6.31 -21.57
C VAL A 90 -18.13 -5.80 -21.39
N THR A 91 -18.30 -4.51 -21.17
CA THR A 91 -19.62 -3.89 -20.92
C THR A 91 -20.58 -4.13 -22.09
N ARG A 92 -20.13 -3.88 -23.33
CA ARG A 92 -20.92 -4.14 -24.54
C ARG A 92 -21.27 -5.61 -24.68
N SER A 93 -20.32 -6.51 -24.41
CA SER A 93 -20.55 -7.95 -24.53
C SER A 93 -21.56 -8.46 -23.51
N GLN A 94 -21.51 -8.01 -22.26
CA GLN A 94 -22.51 -8.39 -21.24
C GLN A 94 -23.89 -7.80 -21.54
N GLN A 95 -23.95 -6.56 -22.05
CA GLN A 95 -25.19 -5.95 -22.55
C GLN A 95 -25.81 -6.75 -23.72
N MET A 96 -24.99 -7.20 -24.67
CA MET A 96 -25.40 -8.02 -25.82
C MET A 96 -25.80 -9.45 -25.41
N LEU A 97 -25.21 -9.98 -24.34
CA LEU A 97 -25.61 -11.25 -23.71
C LEU A 97 -26.89 -11.15 -22.86
N GLY A 98 -27.57 -9.99 -22.85
CA GLY A 98 -28.86 -9.83 -22.19
C GLY A 98 -28.80 -9.42 -20.72
N LYS A 99 -27.68 -8.85 -20.25
CA LYS A 99 -27.59 -8.23 -18.91
C LYS A 99 -27.85 -6.72 -18.97
N ASP A 100 -28.17 -6.13 -17.82
CA ASP A 100 -28.08 -4.69 -17.59
C ASP A 100 -26.64 -4.34 -17.24
N SER A 101 -25.84 -4.05 -18.27
CA SER A 101 -24.42 -3.76 -18.11
C SER A 101 -24.20 -2.26 -17.97
N ASN A 102 -24.46 -1.72 -16.78
CA ASN A 102 -24.25 -0.31 -16.49
C ASN A 102 -22.75 -0.04 -16.26
N TYR A 103 -22.24 1.04 -16.85
CA TYR A 103 -20.85 1.48 -16.75
C TYR A 103 -20.83 2.98 -16.47
N VAL A 104 -20.48 3.32 -15.23
CA VAL A 104 -20.30 4.69 -14.74
C VAL A 104 -18.78 4.93 -14.65
N PRO A 105 -18.23 5.85 -15.45
CA PRO A 105 -16.82 6.20 -15.37
C PRO A 105 -16.56 7.07 -14.12
N GLY A 106 -15.32 7.05 -13.62
CA GLY A 106 -14.94 7.96 -12.54
C GLY A 106 -13.50 8.41 -12.54
N TRP A 107 -13.16 9.24 -11.57
CA TRP A 107 -11.85 9.92 -11.47
C TRP A 107 -11.34 10.03 -10.04
N ASP A 108 -10.02 9.92 -9.92
CA ASP A 108 -9.29 10.17 -8.69
C ASP A 108 -8.70 11.57 -8.76
N CYS A 109 -9.28 12.45 -7.95
CA CYS A 109 -9.07 13.88 -7.95
C CYS A 109 -8.23 14.35 -6.77
N HIS A 110 -7.75 13.46 -5.89
CA HIS A 110 -7.08 13.82 -4.64
C HIS A 110 -5.58 13.49 -4.61
N GLY A 111 -4.92 13.98 -3.55
CA GLY A 111 -3.57 13.59 -3.15
C GLY A 111 -2.44 14.36 -3.83
N LEU A 112 -1.23 13.95 -3.46
CA LEU A 112 0.03 14.60 -3.80
C LEU A 112 0.36 14.77 -5.31
N PRO A 113 -0.16 14.03 -6.34
CA PRO A 113 0.18 14.35 -7.73
C PRO A 113 -0.35 15.72 -8.16
N ILE A 114 -1.54 16.10 -7.66
CA ILE A 114 -2.19 17.36 -7.98
C ILE A 114 -1.58 18.48 -7.13
N GLU A 115 -1.41 18.26 -5.82
CA GLU A 115 -0.71 19.24 -4.97
C GLU A 115 0.68 19.57 -5.50
N TRP A 116 1.44 18.57 -5.95
CA TRP A 116 2.79 18.78 -6.47
C TRP A 116 2.79 19.64 -7.75
N LYS A 117 1.75 19.55 -8.58
CA LYS A 117 1.60 20.42 -9.77
C LYS A 117 1.32 21.86 -9.40
N ILE A 118 0.45 22.11 -8.41
CA ILE A 118 0.22 23.45 -7.87
C ILE A 118 1.48 24.00 -7.17
N GLU A 119 2.18 23.17 -6.40
CA GLU A 119 3.46 23.53 -5.78
C GLU A 119 4.56 23.85 -6.80
N GLU A 120 4.66 23.12 -7.92
CA GLU A 120 5.56 23.44 -9.02
C GLU A 120 5.25 24.83 -9.61
N GLU A 121 3.96 25.15 -9.80
CA GLU A 121 3.55 26.50 -10.23
C GLU A 121 3.90 27.59 -9.21
N TYR A 122 3.69 27.35 -7.91
CA TYR A 122 4.07 28.29 -6.86
C TYR A 122 5.58 28.52 -6.82
N ARG A 123 6.39 27.45 -6.88
CA ARG A 123 7.85 27.53 -6.93
C ARG A 123 8.32 28.28 -8.18
N ALA A 124 7.70 28.05 -9.33
CA ALA A 124 7.98 28.81 -10.56
C ALA A 124 7.61 30.31 -10.45
N LYS A 125 6.61 30.64 -9.62
CA LYS A 125 6.18 32.01 -9.29
C LYS A 125 6.94 32.60 -8.08
N GLY A 126 7.89 31.87 -7.48
CA GLY A 126 8.64 32.29 -6.29
C GLY A 126 7.83 32.36 -4.99
N LYS A 127 6.65 31.74 -4.93
CA LYS A 127 5.81 31.65 -3.73
C LYS A 127 6.09 30.35 -2.95
N ASN A 128 5.97 30.40 -1.62
CA ASN A 128 5.88 29.18 -0.82
C ASN A 128 4.41 28.77 -0.66
N LYS A 129 4.16 27.46 -0.58
CA LYS A 129 2.84 26.90 -0.25
C LYS A 129 2.44 27.19 1.19
N ASP A 130 3.40 27.17 2.10
CA ASP A 130 3.13 27.34 3.54
C ASP A 130 2.56 28.75 3.87
N ASP A 131 2.70 29.71 2.95
CA ASP A 131 2.14 31.07 3.06
C ASP A 131 0.70 31.18 2.49
N VAL A 132 0.15 30.11 1.88
CA VAL A 132 -1.17 30.10 1.24
C VAL A 132 -2.22 29.49 2.19
N PRO A 133 -3.38 30.14 2.41
CA PRO A 133 -4.48 29.56 3.18
C PRO A 133 -4.89 28.18 2.66
N VAL A 134 -5.04 27.20 3.57
CA VAL A 134 -5.31 25.79 3.20
C VAL A 134 -6.54 25.63 2.29
N VAL A 135 -7.60 26.41 2.51
CA VAL A 135 -8.82 26.37 1.69
C VAL A 135 -8.58 26.93 0.28
N GLU A 136 -7.80 28.01 0.13
CA GLU A 136 -7.42 28.58 -1.17
C GLU A 136 -6.60 27.57 -1.98
N PHE A 137 -5.60 26.95 -1.35
CA PHE A 137 -4.79 25.88 -1.98
C PHE A 137 -5.63 24.66 -2.41
N ARG A 138 -6.60 24.26 -1.59
CA ARG A 138 -7.54 23.17 -1.92
C ARG A 138 -8.45 23.54 -3.09
N GLN A 139 -8.91 24.78 -3.19
CA GLN A 139 -9.70 25.28 -4.33
C GLN A 139 -8.89 25.29 -5.63
N GLU A 140 -7.61 25.69 -5.60
CA GLU A 140 -6.73 25.57 -6.77
C GLU A 140 -6.55 24.10 -7.21
N CYS A 141 -6.34 23.18 -6.27
CA CYS A 141 -6.23 21.75 -6.56
C CYS A 141 -7.52 21.18 -7.17
N ARG A 142 -8.69 21.59 -6.65
CA ARG A 142 -10.02 21.24 -7.19
C ARG A 142 -10.20 21.71 -8.63
N ALA A 143 -9.84 22.96 -8.92
CA ALA A 143 -9.95 23.53 -10.26
C ALA A 143 -9.03 22.82 -11.28
N PHE A 144 -7.82 22.45 -10.87
CA PHE A 144 -6.89 21.67 -11.69
C PHE A 144 -7.43 20.27 -11.99
N ALA A 145 -7.99 19.58 -10.99
CA ALA A 145 -8.61 18.27 -11.15
C ALA A 145 -9.81 18.31 -12.10
N GLU A 146 -10.70 19.30 -11.95
CA GLU A 146 -11.88 19.49 -12.80
C GLU A 146 -11.49 19.71 -14.28
N HIS A 147 -10.46 20.53 -14.53
CA HIS A 147 -9.92 20.74 -15.88
C HIS A 147 -9.45 19.42 -16.52
N TRP A 148 -8.62 18.64 -15.83
CA TRP A 148 -8.10 17.38 -16.36
C TRP A 148 -9.17 16.29 -16.52
N LEU A 149 -10.15 16.25 -15.61
CA LEU A 149 -11.33 15.39 -15.73
C LEU A 149 -12.07 15.70 -17.03
N GLY A 150 -12.34 16.97 -17.32
CA GLY A 150 -12.97 17.41 -18.57
C GLY A 150 -12.20 17.01 -19.83
N VAL A 151 -10.87 17.21 -19.85
CA VAL A 151 -10.00 16.81 -20.97
C VAL A 151 -10.06 15.29 -21.18
N GLN A 152 -9.76 14.51 -20.14
CA GLN A 152 -9.74 13.04 -20.22
C GLN A 152 -11.10 12.46 -20.61
N ARG A 153 -12.21 13.07 -20.19
CA ARG A 153 -13.58 12.66 -20.57
C ARG A 153 -13.76 12.66 -22.08
N GLU A 154 -13.36 13.74 -22.75
CA GLU A 154 -13.47 13.84 -24.22
C GLU A 154 -12.46 12.95 -24.94
N GLU A 155 -11.24 12.77 -24.40
CA GLU A 155 -10.27 11.79 -24.91
C GLU A 155 -10.83 10.36 -24.86
N PHE A 156 -11.48 9.94 -23.76
CA PHE A 156 -12.11 8.63 -23.65
C PHE A 156 -13.35 8.48 -24.53
N LYS A 157 -14.20 9.51 -24.65
CA LYS A 157 -15.32 9.52 -25.62
C LYS A 157 -14.81 9.36 -27.06
N ARG A 158 -13.66 9.96 -27.41
CA ARG A 158 -13.05 9.81 -28.75
C ARG A 158 -12.57 8.37 -29.04
N LEU A 159 -12.25 7.57 -28.02
CA LEU A 159 -11.99 6.13 -28.19
C LEU A 159 -13.27 5.29 -28.45
N GLY A 160 -14.44 5.92 -28.44
CA GLY A 160 -15.73 5.27 -28.68
C GLY A 160 -16.33 4.57 -27.45
N VAL A 161 -15.76 4.78 -26.27
CA VAL A 161 -16.24 4.15 -25.03
C VAL A 161 -17.62 4.69 -24.65
N THR A 162 -18.58 3.79 -24.38
CA THR A 162 -19.97 4.16 -24.04
C THR A 162 -20.27 3.90 -22.56
N GLY A 163 -20.65 4.95 -21.84
CA GLY A 163 -20.98 4.94 -20.40
C GLY A 163 -21.67 6.23 -19.97
N ASP A 164 -21.93 6.38 -18.67
CA ASP A 164 -22.56 7.59 -18.11
C ASP A 164 -21.55 8.75 -18.00
N TRP A 165 -21.20 9.36 -19.13
CA TRP A 165 -20.31 10.52 -19.17
C TRP A 165 -20.96 11.82 -18.66
N ALA A 166 -22.26 11.80 -18.37
CA ALA A 166 -23.00 12.94 -17.82
C ALA A 166 -22.94 12.96 -16.28
N HIS A 167 -23.03 11.78 -15.65
CA HIS A 167 -22.96 11.59 -14.20
C HIS A 167 -21.76 10.70 -13.80
N PRO A 168 -20.51 11.11 -14.09
CA PRO A 168 -19.34 10.39 -13.62
C PRO A 168 -19.18 10.58 -12.11
N TYR A 169 -18.53 9.62 -11.45
CA TYR A 169 -18.13 9.79 -10.06
C TYR A 169 -16.76 10.49 -9.95
N SER A 170 -16.51 11.23 -8.87
CA SER A 170 -15.18 11.75 -8.54
C SER A 170 -14.92 11.73 -7.04
N THR A 171 -13.68 11.44 -6.63
CA THR A 171 -13.30 11.40 -5.19
C THR A 171 -13.46 12.75 -4.50
N MET A 172 -13.43 13.86 -5.26
CA MET A 172 -13.64 15.23 -4.76
C MET A 172 -15.11 15.69 -4.77
N SER A 173 -16.06 14.88 -5.26
CA SER A 173 -17.48 15.27 -5.16
C SER A 173 -17.92 15.29 -3.69
N PHE A 174 -18.75 16.24 -3.29
CA PHE A 174 -19.12 16.45 -1.88
C PHE A 174 -19.73 15.19 -1.23
N SER A 175 -20.60 14.46 -1.96
CA SER A 175 -21.11 13.14 -1.54
C SER A 175 -19.99 12.10 -1.35
N ALA A 176 -19.02 12.03 -2.27
CA ALA A 176 -17.88 11.11 -2.13
C ALA A 176 -17.01 11.49 -0.93
N GLU A 177 -16.70 12.77 -0.72
CA GLU A 177 -15.95 13.25 0.43
C GLU A 177 -16.66 12.88 1.75
N ALA A 178 -17.98 13.07 1.82
CA ALA A 178 -18.82 12.66 2.95
C ALA A 178 -18.84 11.14 3.16
N HIS A 179 -18.98 10.34 2.10
CA HIS A 179 -18.92 8.88 2.19
C HIS A 179 -17.53 8.38 2.63
N ILE A 180 -16.43 8.93 2.10
CA ILE A 180 -15.06 8.57 2.51
C ILE A 180 -14.83 8.89 3.99
N ALA A 181 -15.30 10.06 4.46
CA ALA A 181 -15.29 10.41 5.88
C ALA A 181 -16.12 9.40 6.72
N ARG A 182 -17.27 8.97 6.22
CA ARG A 182 -18.11 7.95 6.86
C ARG A 182 -17.41 6.58 6.93
N GLU A 183 -16.63 6.20 5.93
CA GLU A 183 -15.88 4.93 5.95
C GLU A 183 -14.77 4.93 7.00
N ILE A 184 -13.94 5.99 7.09
CA ILE A 184 -12.91 6.06 8.14
C ILE A 184 -13.53 6.09 9.56
N MET A 185 -14.71 6.70 9.73
CA MET A 185 -15.47 6.65 10.98
C MET A 185 -15.92 5.22 11.37
N LYS A 186 -16.15 4.31 10.41
CA LYS A 186 -16.43 2.89 10.71
C LYS A 186 -15.19 2.16 11.24
N PHE A 187 -14.01 2.44 10.69
CA PHE A 187 -12.74 1.94 11.23
C PHE A 187 -12.43 2.50 12.63
N ALA A 188 -12.83 3.74 12.91
CA ALA A 188 -12.79 4.28 14.28
C ALA A 188 -13.77 3.54 15.20
N ALA A 189 -15.01 3.34 14.77
CA ALA A 189 -16.05 2.65 15.54
C ALA A 189 -15.63 1.22 15.92
N ASN A 190 -15.24 0.40 14.93
CA ASN A 190 -14.86 -1.01 15.11
C ASN A 190 -13.48 -1.23 15.79
N GLY A 191 -12.70 -0.17 16.01
CA GLY A 191 -11.43 -0.22 16.77
C GLY A 191 -10.20 -0.65 15.96
N LEU A 192 -10.34 -0.80 14.63
CA LEU A 192 -9.21 -1.04 13.74
C LEU A 192 -8.35 0.21 13.52
N LEU A 193 -8.96 1.41 13.47
CA LEU A 193 -8.21 2.67 13.40
C LEU A 193 -7.53 2.96 14.74
N TYR A 194 -6.23 3.26 14.69
CA TYR A 194 -5.47 3.72 15.84
C TYR A 194 -4.33 4.65 15.42
N ARG A 195 -3.88 5.52 16.34
CA ARG A 195 -2.65 6.28 16.18
C ARG A 195 -1.50 5.53 16.84
N GLY A 196 -0.39 5.40 16.13
CA GLY A 196 0.82 4.75 16.63
C GLY A 196 2.07 5.46 16.14
N SER A 197 3.21 5.14 16.73
CA SER A 197 4.52 5.55 16.23
C SER A 197 5.21 4.31 15.67
N LYS A 198 5.46 4.28 14.36
CA LYS A 198 6.24 3.25 13.67
C LYS A 198 7.17 3.92 12.67
N PRO A 199 8.32 3.31 12.31
CA PRO A 199 9.09 3.77 11.17
C PRO A 199 8.25 3.62 9.89
N VAL A 200 8.03 4.74 9.22
CA VAL A 200 7.39 4.81 7.90
C VAL A 200 8.39 5.34 6.88
N MET A 201 8.21 4.98 5.61
CA MET A 201 8.96 5.61 4.53
C MET A 201 8.52 7.06 4.43
N TRP A 202 9.50 7.97 4.52
CA TRP A 202 9.30 9.40 4.59
C TRP A 202 10.04 10.08 3.44
N SER A 203 9.30 10.88 2.68
CA SER A 203 9.86 11.76 1.66
C SER A 203 10.18 13.11 2.29
N VAL A 204 11.47 13.41 2.48
CA VAL A 204 11.94 14.71 2.99
C VAL A 204 11.59 15.85 2.01
N VAL A 205 11.51 15.54 0.73
CA VAL A 205 11.21 16.50 -0.36
C VAL A 205 9.72 16.83 -0.43
N GLU A 206 8.85 15.84 -0.16
CA GLU A 206 7.39 16.02 -0.20
C GLU A 206 6.77 16.19 1.20
N LYS A 207 7.59 16.18 2.26
CA LYS A 207 7.25 16.25 3.68
C LYS A 207 6.07 15.35 4.08
N THR A 208 6.05 14.11 3.60
CA THR A 208 4.97 13.15 3.91
C THR A 208 5.48 11.72 4.04
N ALA A 209 4.74 10.92 4.81
CA ALA A 209 4.81 9.47 4.73
C ALA A 209 4.36 8.98 3.35
N LEU A 210 4.93 7.86 2.90
CA LEU A 210 4.60 7.17 1.66
C LEU A 210 4.29 5.68 1.95
N ALA A 211 3.33 5.12 1.24
CA ALA A 211 3.08 3.67 1.24
C ALA A 211 4.08 2.93 0.33
N GLU A 212 4.22 1.61 0.50
CA GLU A 212 5.01 0.73 -0.40
C GLU A 212 4.59 0.82 -1.87
N ALA A 213 3.31 1.14 -2.13
CA ALA A 213 2.79 1.37 -3.49
C ALA A 213 3.24 2.72 -4.10
N GLU A 214 3.76 3.64 -3.28
CA GLU A 214 4.25 4.97 -3.66
C GLU A 214 5.79 5.03 -3.71
N VAL A 215 6.46 3.87 -3.68
CA VAL A 215 7.92 3.76 -3.71
C VAL A 215 8.36 2.90 -4.88
N GLU A 216 9.40 3.36 -5.57
CA GLU A 216 10.11 2.60 -6.59
C GLU A 216 11.59 2.46 -6.21
N TYR A 217 12.28 1.49 -6.80
CA TYR A 217 13.69 1.23 -6.48
C TYR A 217 14.56 1.69 -7.65
N GLU A 218 15.58 2.50 -7.34
CA GLU A 218 16.55 3.01 -8.31
C GLU A 218 17.99 2.71 -7.89
N ASP A 219 18.91 2.75 -8.85
CA ASP A 219 20.34 2.59 -8.63
C ASP A 219 20.92 3.76 -7.82
N TYR A 220 21.35 3.48 -6.59
CA TYR A 220 21.88 4.49 -5.66
C TYR A 220 23.27 4.12 -5.15
N VAL A 221 24.07 5.13 -4.80
CA VAL A 221 25.41 4.93 -4.22
C VAL A 221 25.41 5.32 -2.75
N SER A 222 25.24 4.34 -1.87
CA SER A 222 25.33 4.51 -0.41
C SER A 222 26.78 4.56 0.07
N ASP A 223 26.96 5.20 1.23
CA ASP A 223 28.18 5.09 2.04
C ASP A 223 28.06 3.81 2.87
N GLN A 224 29.11 3.00 2.94
CA GLN A 224 29.13 1.78 3.78
C GLN A 224 30.27 1.80 4.78
N VAL A 225 30.00 1.35 6.00
CA VAL A 225 30.95 1.36 7.11
C VAL A 225 30.89 0.07 7.93
N TRP A 226 32.04 -0.28 8.52
CA TRP A 226 32.16 -1.34 9.52
C TRP A 226 32.54 -0.70 10.85
N VAL A 227 31.78 -0.98 11.90
CA VAL A 227 31.83 -0.26 13.18
C VAL A 227 31.96 -1.23 14.34
N LYS A 228 32.89 -0.93 15.26
CA LYS A 228 33.16 -1.67 16.49
C LYS A 228 32.14 -1.29 17.56
N PHE A 229 31.55 -2.29 18.19
CA PHE A 229 30.80 -2.21 19.43
C PHE A 229 31.61 -2.96 20.49
N PRO A 230 32.31 -2.25 21.41
CA PRO A 230 33.05 -2.90 22.49
C PRO A 230 32.14 -3.80 23.33
N VAL A 231 32.55 -5.03 23.61
CA VAL A 231 31.78 -5.91 24.51
C VAL A 231 31.94 -5.38 25.94
N ARG A 232 30.82 -5.09 26.62
CA ARG A 232 30.80 -4.50 27.97
C ARG A 232 30.61 -5.56 29.05
N ALA A 233 29.73 -6.53 28.81
CA ALA A 233 29.40 -7.58 29.77
C ALA A 233 28.96 -8.90 29.09
N LEU A 234 29.20 -10.02 29.78
CA LEU A 234 28.82 -11.37 29.38
C LEU A 234 27.79 -11.96 30.37
N ARG A 235 26.98 -12.94 29.92
CA ARG A 235 25.90 -13.55 30.71
C ARG A 235 26.39 -14.72 31.59
N PRO A 236 25.99 -14.81 32.88
CA PRO A 236 26.01 -16.06 33.65
C PRO A 236 24.81 -16.96 33.28
N PRO A 237 24.87 -18.30 33.45
CA PRO A 237 26.00 -19.08 33.94
C PRO A 237 26.68 -19.92 32.84
N TYR A 238 27.86 -19.50 32.41
CA TYR A 238 28.95 -20.47 32.15
C TYR A 238 29.69 -20.86 33.45
N ASP A 239 29.18 -20.41 34.61
CA ASP A 239 29.91 -20.27 35.87
C ASP A 239 29.27 -21.03 37.07
N HIS A 240 28.14 -21.75 36.88
CA HIS A 240 27.36 -22.23 38.04
C HIS A 240 26.85 -23.68 38.05
N ASP A 241 26.74 -24.39 36.92
CA ASP A 241 26.28 -25.80 36.90
C ASP A 241 27.35 -26.85 36.56
N VAL A 242 28.53 -26.44 36.04
CA VAL A 242 29.68 -27.38 35.88
C VAL A 242 30.34 -27.67 37.25
N ALA A 243 30.32 -26.71 38.16
CA ALA A 243 31.00 -26.76 39.45
C ALA A 243 30.49 -27.87 40.41
N LYS A 244 29.31 -28.45 40.18
CA LYS A 244 28.74 -29.50 41.03
C LYS A 244 29.04 -30.94 40.60
N VAL A 245 29.59 -31.17 39.40
CA VAL A 245 29.68 -32.52 38.82
C VAL A 245 31.10 -33.10 38.80
N THR A 246 32.16 -32.26 38.75
CA THR A 246 33.52 -32.74 38.42
C THR A 246 34.60 -32.50 39.48
N GLY A 247 34.36 -31.69 40.51
CA GLY A 247 35.33 -31.51 41.62
C GLY A 247 36.65 -30.81 41.26
N VAL A 248 36.74 -30.17 40.08
CA VAL A 248 37.91 -29.39 39.65
C VAL A 248 37.58 -27.90 39.78
N VAL A 249 38.02 -27.27 40.88
CA VAL A 249 37.50 -25.96 41.33
C VAL A 249 38.35 -24.76 40.84
N GLU A 250 39.57 -24.97 40.35
CA GLU A 250 40.47 -23.87 39.93
C GLU A 250 40.70 -23.77 38.42
N GLU A 251 40.77 -24.87 37.65
CA GLU A 251 41.06 -24.81 36.20
C GLU A 251 39.89 -24.30 35.34
N LEU A 252 38.64 -24.46 35.80
CA LEU A 252 37.44 -24.09 35.03
C LEU A 252 36.96 -22.64 35.25
N ARG A 253 37.50 -21.92 36.24
CA ARG A 253 37.16 -20.49 36.47
C ARG A 253 37.58 -19.55 35.34
N ALA A 254 38.34 -20.06 34.36
CA ALA A 254 38.80 -19.29 33.19
C ALA A 254 37.93 -19.44 31.93
N SER A 255 36.92 -20.32 31.91
CA SER A 255 36.01 -20.49 30.77
C SER A 255 34.80 -19.54 30.80
N SER A 256 34.97 -18.32 31.34
CA SER A 256 33.92 -17.30 31.49
C SER A 256 33.59 -16.54 30.21
N VAL A 257 34.33 -16.78 29.12
CA VAL A 257 34.06 -16.24 27.78
C VAL A 257 33.44 -17.35 26.94
N GLY A 258 32.33 -17.08 26.25
CA GLY A 258 31.57 -18.05 25.44
C GLY A 258 32.26 -18.54 24.16
N VAL A 259 33.54 -18.89 24.26
CA VAL A 259 34.47 -19.26 23.19
C VAL A 259 34.90 -20.72 23.36
N ILE A 260 34.75 -21.52 22.29
CA ILE A 260 35.31 -22.87 22.23
C ILE A 260 36.62 -22.80 21.43
N PHE A 261 37.74 -23.03 22.12
CA PHE A 261 39.10 -22.97 21.56
C PHE A 261 39.43 -24.18 20.69
N ILE A 262 40.32 -23.96 19.71
CA ILE A 262 40.89 -25.01 18.87
C ILE A 262 42.37 -25.24 19.26
N GLY A 263 42.61 -25.60 20.53
CA GLY A 263 43.96 -25.83 21.06
C GLY A 263 44.04 -25.77 22.60
N LYS A 264 45.23 -26.05 23.16
CA LYS A 264 45.52 -25.81 24.59
C LYS A 264 45.49 -24.30 24.84
N GLY A 265 44.55 -23.83 25.65
CA GLY A 265 44.33 -22.41 25.91
C GLY A 265 45.44 -21.77 26.76
N ASP A 266 45.78 -20.53 26.43
CA ASP A 266 46.67 -19.66 27.19
C ASP A 266 45.81 -18.67 28.00
N PHE A 267 46.09 -18.56 29.31
CA PHE A 267 45.40 -17.65 30.22
C PHE A 267 45.64 -16.17 29.86
N GLU A 268 46.81 -15.83 29.33
CA GLU A 268 47.11 -14.46 28.90
C GLU A 268 46.30 -14.08 27.66
N LEU A 269 46.14 -15.01 26.71
CA LEU A 269 45.31 -14.83 25.52
C LEU A 269 43.82 -14.68 25.87
N LEU A 270 43.34 -15.46 26.85
CA LEU A 270 41.97 -15.35 27.39
C LEU A 270 41.69 -13.96 27.97
N ARG A 271 42.64 -13.45 28.77
CA ARG A 271 42.55 -12.11 29.37
C ARG A 271 42.63 -11.01 28.30
N GLU A 272 43.59 -11.09 27.39
CA GLU A 272 43.75 -10.11 26.31
C GLU A 272 42.49 -10.07 25.42
N MET A 273 41.92 -11.24 25.11
CA MET A 273 40.67 -11.34 24.36
C MET A 273 39.52 -10.67 25.13
N HIS A 274 39.33 -10.96 26.42
CA HIS A 274 38.26 -10.35 27.22
C HIS A 274 38.36 -8.81 27.27
N GLU A 275 39.56 -8.27 27.47
CA GLU A 275 39.79 -6.81 27.52
C GLU A 275 39.66 -6.12 26.14
N LYS A 276 39.81 -6.86 25.03
CA LYS A 276 39.86 -6.31 23.66
C LYS A 276 38.80 -6.86 22.70
N LEU A 277 37.76 -7.52 23.21
CA LEU A 277 36.72 -8.13 22.37
C LEU A 277 35.78 -7.06 21.79
N GLN A 278 35.69 -7.03 20.46
CA GLN A 278 34.86 -6.08 19.72
C GLN A 278 33.88 -6.85 18.83
N LEU A 279 32.59 -6.57 18.97
CA LEU A 279 31.60 -6.96 17.99
C LEU A 279 31.67 -5.99 16.81
N VAL A 280 31.61 -6.48 15.57
CA VAL A 280 31.59 -5.59 14.39
C VAL A 280 30.26 -5.68 13.68
N ILE A 281 29.61 -4.54 13.47
CA ILE A 281 28.44 -4.40 12.58
C ILE A 281 28.86 -3.83 11.22
N TRP A 282 28.00 -3.99 10.22
CA TRP A 282 28.06 -3.30 8.94
C TRP A 282 26.77 -2.51 8.70
N THR A 283 26.87 -1.32 8.10
CA THR A 283 25.70 -0.53 7.70
C THR A 283 25.97 0.32 6.46
N THR A 284 24.92 0.52 5.65
CA THR A 284 24.88 1.43 4.48
C THR A 284 24.23 2.79 4.81
N THR A 285 23.83 2.99 6.07
CA THR A 285 23.14 4.19 6.57
C THR A 285 23.79 4.70 7.87
N PRO A 286 25.05 5.18 7.85
CA PRO A 286 25.75 5.66 9.05
C PRO A 286 24.94 6.64 9.92
N TRP A 287 24.14 7.51 9.29
CA TRP A 287 23.23 8.45 9.95
C TRP A 287 22.21 7.81 10.92
N THR A 288 21.96 6.50 10.85
CA THR A 288 21.03 5.79 11.75
C THR A 288 21.66 5.36 13.07
N LEU A 289 23.00 5.35 13.18
CA LEU A 289 23.72 4.91 14.40
C LEU A 289 23.40 5.73 15.67
N PRO A 290 23.14 7.06 15.61
CA PRO A 290 22.57 7.80 16.75
C PRO A 290 21.27 7.21 17.31
N GLY A 291 20.45 6.58 16.45
CA GLY A 291 19.21 5.90 16.83
C GLY A 291 19.38 4.45 17.28
N ASN A 292 20.62 3.92 17.32
CA ASN A 292 20.88 2.53 17.70
C ASN A 292 20.46 2.26 19.16
N ARG A 293 19.80 1.12 19.38
CA ARG A 293 19.35 0.66 20.70
C ARG A 293 19.61 -0.83 20.97
N ALA A 294 19.92 -1.64 19.97
CA ALA A 294 20.31 -3.04 20.15
C ALA A 294 21.24 -3.51 19.01
N ILE A 295 21.69 -4.77 19.08
CA ILE A 295 22.38 -5.47 17.99
C ILE A 295 21.67 -6.80 17.74
N ALA A 296 21.18 -7.02 16.52
CA ALA A 296 20.54 -8.27 16.13
C ALA A 296 21.58 -9.32 15.70
N TYR A 297 21.31 -10.58 16.07
CA TYR A 297 22.06 -11.79 15.65
C TYR A 297 21.07 -12.94 15.37
N SER A 298 21.56 -14.07 14.84
CA SER A 298 20.73 -15.26 14.61
C SER A 298 21.44 -16.53 15.09
N THR A 299 20.79 -17.36 15.92
CA THR A 299 21.39 -18.62 16.40
C THR A 299 21.62 -19.66 15.29
N LYS A 300 21.05 -19.44 14.10
CA LYS A 300 21.21 -20.28 12.90
C LYS A 300 22.58 -20.08 12.22
N ILE A 301 23.31 -19.00 12.55
CA ILE A 301 24.61 -18.64 11.95
C ILE A 301 25.76 -19.13 12.84
N ASN A 302 26.87 -19.56 12.23
CA ASN A 302 28.11 -19.86 12.97
C ASN A 302 28.98 -18.60 13.08
N TYR A 303 29.42 -18.29 14.31
CA TYR A 303 30.26 -17.15 14.63
C TYR A 303 31.62 -17.58 15.16
N GLY A 304 32.64 -16.75 14.91
CA GLY A 304 34.01 -16.96 15.35
C GLY A 304 34.61 -15.71 15.98
N VAL A 305 35.64 -15.92 16.80
CA VAL A 305 36.54 -14.85 17.27
C VAL A 305 37.79 -14.84 16.40
N TYR A 306 38.17 -13.68 15.91
CA TYR A 306 39.33 -13.51 15.02
C TYR A 306 40.28 -12.44 15.54
N ARG A 307 41.59 -12.76 15.60
CA ARG A 307 42.65 -11.85 16.06
C ARG A 307 43.42 -11.28 14.87
N VAL A 308 43.69 -9.98 14.88
CA VAL A 308 44.53 -9.31 13.86
C VAL A 308 46.01 -9.56 14.13
N LEU A 309 46.73 -10.13 13.15
CA LEU A 309 48.16 -10.45 13.25
C LEU A 309 49.07 -9.53 12.43
N ASP A 310 48.58 -8.96 11.33
CA ASP A 310 49.30 -7.94 10.53
C ASP A 310 48.31 -7.03 9.79
N ALA A 311 48.55 -5.72 9.89
CA ALA A 311 47.81 -4.67 9.21
C ALA A 311 48.76 -3.50 8.88
N PRO A 312 48.51 -2.75 7.78
CA PRO A 312 49.27 -1.53 7.46
C PRO A 312 49.32 -0.52 8.63
N ALA A 313 50.41 0.25 8.71
CA ALA A 313 50.53 1.35 9.67
C ALA A 313 49.39 2.36 9.49
N GLY A 314 48.79 2.81 10.60
CA GLY A 314 47.64 3.71 10.58
C GLY A 314 46.30 3.07 10.18
N ASN A 315 46.22 1.74 10.07
CA ASN A 315 44.95 1.05 9.86
C ASN A 315 44.06 1.11 11.12
N TRP A 316 42.77 1.37 10.93
CA TRP A 316 41.74 1.34 11.97
C TRP A 316 41.53 -0.05 12.58
N ALA A 317 41.87 -1.12 11.83
CA ALA A 317 41.97 -2.47 12.35
C ALA A 317 43.34 -2.70 13.01
N SER A 318 43.44 -2.40 14.31
CA SER A 318 44.70 -2.49 15.07
C SER A 318 45.16 -3.93 15.30
N ILE A 319 46.47 -4.18 15.20
CA ILE A 319 47.09 -5.48 15.51
C ILE A 319 46.81 -5.85 16.99
N GLY A 320 46.48 -7.12 17.25
CA GLY A 320 46.08 -7.60 18.57
C GLY A 320 44.62 -7.32 18.96
N SER A 321 43.81 -6.71 18.08
CA SER A 321 42.35 -6.61 18.29
C SER A 321 41.66 -7.94 18.02
N PHE A 322 40.57 -8.21 18.75
CA PHE A 322 39.73 -9.39 18.57
C PHE A 322 38.35 -9.00 18.05
N TYR A 323 37.94 -9.56 16.91
CA TYR A 323 36.66 -9.27 16.26
C TYR A 323 35.72 -10.48 16.29
N LEU A 324 34.46 -10.24 16.65
CA LEU A 324 33.35 -11.18 16.50
C LEU A 324 32.68 -11.00 15.15
N LEU A 325 32.60 -12.08 14.38
CA LEU A 325 32.10 -12.10 13.00
C LEU A 325 31.39 -13.43 12.73
N ALA A 326 30.41 -13.44 11.82
CA ALA A 326 29.96 -14.69 11.21
C ALA A 326 31.09 -15.32 10.39
N ASP A 327 31.28 -16.63 10.52
CA ASP A 327 32.44 -17.34 9.96
C ASP A 327 32.55 -17.18 8.43
N ARG A 328 31.40 -17.15 7.72
CA ARG A 328 31.33 -16.95 6.25
C ARG A 328 31.70 -15.54 5.78
N LEU A 329 31.59 -14.54 6.65
CA LEU A 329 31.79 -13.13 6.31
C LEU A 329 33.15 -12.57 6.75
N ALA A 330 33.92 -13.33 7.53
CA ALA A 330 35.20 -12.90 8.07
C ALA A 330 36.23 -12.52 6.99
N GLU A 331 36.35 -13.30 5.92
CA GLU A 331 37.29 -13.01 4.83
C GLU A 331 36.97 -11.69 4.12
N ALA A 332 35.70 -11.49 3.75
CA ALA A 332 35.21 -10.27 3.10
C ALA A 332 35.41 -9.03 4.00
N PHE A 333 35.13 -9.17 5.30
CA PHE A 333 35.41 -8.13 6.29
C PHE A 333 36.89 -7.77 6.37
N PHE A 334 37.79 -8.76 6.50
CA PHE A 334 39.22 -8.50 6.62
C PHE A 334 39.82 -7.91 5.35
N ALA A 335 39.31 -8.30 4.17
CA ALA A 335 39.65 -7.67 2.90
C ALA A 335 39.20 -6.18 2.86
N ALA A 336 37.96 -5.87 3.27
CA ALA A 336 37.46 -4.50 3.36
C ALA A 336 38.24 -3.65 4.38
N ALA A 337 38.63 -4.25 5.51
CA ALA A 337 39.48 -3.66 6.54
C ALA A 337 40.98 -3.60 6.16
N LYS A 338 41.38 -4.12 5.00
CA LYS A 338 42.79 -4.17 4.53
C LYS A 338 43.76 -4.82 5.54
N VAL A 339 43.28 -5.81 6.27
CA VAL A 339 44.10 -6.65 7.16
C VAL A 339 44.83 -7.68 6.31
N ARG A 340 46.13 -7.84 6.53
CA ARG A 340 46.99 -8.73 5.73
C ARG A 340 47.01 -10.15 6.27
N ARG A 341 46.96 -10.29 7.61
CA ARG A 341 46.95 -11.58 8.28
C ARG A 341 46.11 -11.52 9.55
N TYR A 342 45.29 -12.54 9.74
CA TYR A 342 44.46 -12.76 10.91
C TYR A 342 44.45 -14.25 11.25
N GLU A 343 44.06 -14.59 12.47
CA GLU A 343 43.85 -15.98 12.92
C GLU A 343 42.45 -16.13 13.53
N ARG A 344 41.85 -17.32 13.40
CA ARG A 344 40.58 -17.67 14.06
C ARG A 344 40.88 -18.38 15.37
N ILE A 345 40.53 -17.76 16.49
CA ILE A 345 40.85 -18.23 17.85
C ILE A 345 39.90 -19.37 18.29
N GLY A 346 38.62 -19.26 17.94
CA GLY A 346 37.61 -20.23 18.37
C GLY A 346 36.21 -19.92 17.84
N LYS A 347 35.27 -20.84 18.07
CA LYS A 347 33.83 -20.62 17.84
C LYS A 347 33.27 -19.76 18.96
N PHE A 348 32.39 -18.80 18.64
CA PHE A 348 31.69 -17.96 19.62
C PHE A 348 30.18 -18.23 19.59
N ASN A 349 29.50 -18.05 20.72
CA ASN A 349 28.05 -18.02 20.80
C ASN A 349 27.57 -16.61 21.22
N PRO A 350 26.88 -15.85 20.35
CA PRO A 350 26.42 -14.49 20.66
C PRO A 350 25.52 -14.37 21.90
N THR A 351 24.79 -15.44 22.26
CA THR A 351 23.97 -15.48 23.51
C THR A 351 24.79 -15.25 24.77
N ALA A 352 26.11 -15.46 24.73
CA ALA A 352 27.02 -15.19 25.84
C ALA A 352 27.18 -13.68 26.13
N ILE A 353 26.83 -12.78 25.20
CA ILE A 353 26.91 -11.33 25.44
C ILE A 353 25.66 -10.87 26.21
N PHE A 354 25.90 -10.12 27.29
CA PHE A 354 24.84 -9.40 28.00
C PHE A 354 24.61 -8.04 27.34
N SER A 355 25.68 -7.25 27.16
CA SER A 355 25.64 -5.94 26.51
C SER A 355 26.98 -5.54 25.88
N CYS A 356 26.88 -4.64 24.89
CA CYS A 356 27.98 -3.89 24.29
C CYS A 356 27.86 -2.40 24.67
N SER A 357 28.96 -1.66 24.55
CA SER A 357 28.95 -0.19 24.55
C SER A 357 28.58 0.33 23.16
N HIS A 358 27.83 1.43 23.10
CA HIS A 358 27.60 2.15 21.84
C HIS A 358 28.91 2.72 21.29
N PRO A 359 29.14 2.76 19.95
CA PRO A 359 30.39 3.23 19.35
C PRO A 359 30.73 4.71 19.60
N LEU A 360 29.80 5.51 20.15
CA LEU A 360 30.02 6.90 20.54
C LEU A 360 30.12 7.12 22.06
N ALA A 361 29.99 6.06 22.87
CA ALA A 361 30.10 6.12 24.33
C ALA A 361 31.45 6.73 24.77
N GLY A 362 31.43 7.55 25.83
CA GLY A 362 32.58 8.28 26.35
C GLY A 362 33.16 9.38 25.43
N GLN A 363 32.62 9.56 24.22
CA GLN A 363 33.11 10.55 23.23
C GLN A 363 32.05 11.58 22.88
N VAL A 364 30.79 11.17 22.80
CA VAL A 364 29.64 12.07 22.66
C VAL A 364 28.71 11.83 23.85
N PRO A 365 28.38 12.86 24.66
CA PRO A 365 27.48 12.70 25.79
C PRO A 365 26.11 12.16 25.36
N GLY A 366 25.57 11.19 26.10
CA GLY A 366 24.25 10.60 25.83
C GLY A 366 24.27 9.21 25.18
N TYR A 367 25.44 8.63 24.92
CA TYR A 367 25.59 7.28 24.35
C TYR A 367 26.16 6.22 25.33
N ASP A 368 26.26 6.55 26.62
CA ASP A 368 26.86 5.66 27.64
C ASP A 368 25.93 4.53 28.14
N PHE A 369 24.81 4.33 27.45
CA PHE A 369 23.83 3.27 27.70
C PHE A 369 24.30 1.90 27.20
N ASP A 370 23.75 0.84 27.78
CA ASP A 370 23.99 -0.53 27.36
C ASP A 370 23.26 -0.86 26.05
N VAL A 371 23.99 -1.45 25.10
CA VAL A 371 23.44 -1.96 23.84
C VAL A 371 23.25 -3.49 23.98
N PRO A 372 22.01 -3.98 24.22
CA PRO A 372 21.71 -5.41 24.30
C PRO A 372 21.84 -6.10 22.94
N LEU A 373 22.10 -7.41 22.97
CA LEU A 373 21.90 -8.28 21.82
C LEU A 373 20.50 -8.90 21.83
N LEU A 374 19.85 -8.95 20.66
CA LEU A 374 18.52 -9.52 20.43
C LEU A 374 18.59 -10.56 19.30
N GLU A 375 17.82 -11.65 19.39
CA GLU A 375 17.75 -12.64 18.30
C GLU A 375 16.72 -12.19 17.24
N GLY A 376 17.13 -12.18 15.97
CA GLY A 376 16.32 -11.71 14.84
C GLY A 376 16.42 -12.60 13.61
N GLU A 377 15.28 -13.03 13.08
CA GLU A 377 15.23 -13.88 11.88
C GLU A 377 15.65 -13.18 10.59
N HIS A 378 15.67 -11.84 10.57
CA HIS A 378 16.13 -11.03 9.45
C HIS A 378 17.66 -11.02 9.27
N VAL A 379 18.43 -11.55 10.23
CA VAL A 379 19.89 -11.59 10.17
C VAL A 379 20.35 -12.79 9.36
N THR A 380 21.05 -12.54 8.25
CA THR A 380 21.68 -13.57 7.40
C THR A 380 23.21 -13.46 7.42
N ASP A 381 23.89 -14.45 6.85
CA ASP A 381 25.35 -14.47 6.67
C ASP A 381 25.80 -14.35 5.20
N ASP A 382 24.96 -13.74 4.36
CA ASP A 382 25.26 -13.49 2.94
C ASP A 382 26.05 -12.18 2.70
N VAL A 383 25.80 -11.13 3.51
CA VAL A 383 26.44 -9.81 3.40
C VAL A 383 26.66 -9.19 4.79
N GLY A 384 27.68 -8.34 4.94
CA GLY A 384 27.93 -7.57 6.16
C GLY A 384 28.89 -8.28 7.11
N THR A 385 28.45 -8.55 8.34
CA THR A 385 29.25 -9.25 9.37
C THR A 385 28.49 -10.36 10.12
N GLY A 386 27.20 -10.56 9.82
CA GLY A 386 26.30 -11.43 10.59
C GLY A 386 25.80 -10.80 11.90
N PHE A 387 26.11 -9.52 12.13
CA PHE A 387 25.51 -8.69 13.19
C PHE A 387 24.94 -7.42 12.58
N VAL A 388 23.70 -7.10 12.92
CA VAL A 388 22.98 -5.93 12.40
C VAL A 388 22.78 -4.95 13.55
N HIS A 389 23.13 -3.67 13.38
CA HIS A 389 22.81 -2.66 14.38
C HIS A 389 21.30 -2.35 14.28
N THR A 390 20.60 -2.34 15.42
CA THR A 390 19.16 -2.13 15.47
C THR A 390 18.87 -0.69 15.87
N ALA A 391 18.28 0.09 14.97
CA ALA A 391 17.80 1.45 15.20
C ALA A 391 16.27 1.49 15.01
N PRO A 392 15.46 1.28 16.07
CA PRO A 392 14.01 1.05 15.97
C PRO A 392 13.21 2.21 15.33
N GLY A 393 13.83 3.40 15.22
CA GLY A 393 13.25 4.54 14.53
C GLY A 393 13.46 4.58 13.00
N HIS A 394 14.27 3.67 12.44
CA HIS A 394 14.79 3.73 11.06
C HIS A 394 14.79 2.40 10.29
N GLY A 395 14.20 1.33 10.84
CA GLY A 395 14.07 0.05 10.16
C GLY A 395 12.81 -0.66 10.62
N ARG A 396 12.11 -1.38 9.72
CA ARG A 396 10.85 -2.03 10.09
C ARG A 396 11.11 -3.26 10.96
N GLU A 397 12.06 -4.08 10.53
CA GLU A 397 12.58 -5.24 11.24
C GLU A 397 13.17 -4.82 12.59
N ASP A 398 13.85 -3.66 12.64
CA ASP A 398 14.39 -3.06 13.86
C ASP A 398 13.31 -2.64 14.86
N PHE A 399 12.20 -2.08 14.38
CA PHE A 399 11.05 -1.75 15.21
C PHE A 399 10.36 -3.01 15.73
N ASP A 400 10.13 -4.00 14.87
CA ASP A 400 9.39 -5.21 15.23
C ASP A 400 10.20 -6.06 16.23
N ILE A 401 11.53 -6.23 16.07
CA ILE A 401 12.38 -6.94 17.05
C ILE A 401 12.46 -6.19 18.38
N TRP A 402 12.60 -4.85 18.36
CA TRP A 402 12.66 -4.04 19.58
C TRP A 402 11.35 -4.10 20.36
N THR A 403 10.22 -3.95 19.65
CA THR A 403 8.88 -3.97 20.25
C THR A 403 8.53 -5.35 20.80
N ALA A 404 8.88 -6.44 20.08
CA ALA A 404 8.68 -7.81 20.57
C ALA A 404 9.43 -8.08 21.88
N ASN A 405 10.63 -7.50 22.04
CA ASN A 405 11.46 -7.67 23.23
C ASN A 405 11.25 -6.60 24.32
N ALA A 406 10.35 -5.64 24.14
CA ALA A 406 10.17 -4.49 25.05
C ALA A 406 9.94 -4.88 26.51
N ARG A 407 9.28 -6.02 26.78
CA ARG A 407 9.09 -6.55 28.15
C ARG A 407 10.38 -7.09 28.76
N GLU A 408 11.23 -7.78 27.98
CA GLU A 408 12.55 -8.23 28.45
C GLU A 408 13.47 -7.02 28.70
N LEU A 409 13.46 -6.05 27.79
CA LEU A 409 14.24 -4.81 27.90
C LEU A 409 13.88 -4.04 29.18
N ALA A 410 12.59 -3.85 29.44
CA ALA A 410 12.12 -3.23 30.68
C ALA A 410 12.51 -4.03 31.94
N ALA A 411 12.44 -5.36 31.91
CA ALA A 411 12.89 -6.22 33.01
C ALA A 411 14.41 -6.15 33.26
N ARG A 412 15.18 -5.73 32.24
CA ARG A 412 16.63 -5.45 32.32
C ARG A 412 16.95 -3.99 32.71
N GLY A 413 15.94 -3.17 32.99
CA GLY A 413 16.10 -1.75 33.30
C GLY A 413 16.43 -0.86 32.09
N ILE A 414 16.23 -1.36 30.86
CA ILE A 414 16.45 -0.62 29.62
C ILE A 414 15.14 0.09 29.24
N ASP A 415 15.21 1.40 29.04
CA ASP A 415 14.08 2.18 28.53
C ASP A 415 13.73 1.72 27.10
N ALA A 416 12.50 1.24 26.93
CA ALA A 416 11.97 0.78 25.63
C ALA A 416 11.58 1.94 24.70
N ARG A 417 11.64 3.20 25.15
CA ARG A 417 11.31 4.39 24.35
C ARG A 417 12.20 4.50 23.12
N ILE A 418 11.56 4.49 21.96
CA ILE A 418 12.24 4.66 20.66
C ILE A 418 12.62 6.13 20.49
N PRO A 419 13.88 6.46 20.20
CA PRO A 419 14.29 7.85 20.03
C PRO A 419 13.72 8.45 18.74
N TYR A 420 13.30 9.70 18.82
CA TYR A 420 12.86 10.48 17.66
C TYR A 420 14.02 11.31 17.09
N THR A 421 15.01 10.62 16.54
CA THR A 421 16.31 11.19 16.11
C THR A 421 16.25 12.14 14.91
N VAL A 422 15.27 12.03 14.00
CA VAL A 422 15.24 12.80 12.74
C VAL A 422 13.85 13.44 12.51
N ASP A 423 13.86 14.72 12.13
CA ASP A 423 12.67 15.51 11.87
C ASP A 423 12.08 15.33 10.47
N GLU A 424 10.96 15.99 10.21
CA GLU A 424 10.26 15.99 8.91
C GLU A 424 11.07 16.62 7.76
N ASN A 425 11.99 17.54 8.07
CA ASN A 425 12.85 18.25 7.13
C ASN A 425 14.18 17.52 6.87
N GLY A 426 14.38 16.36 7.50
CA GLY A 426 15.56 15.51 7.39
C GLY A 426 16.72 15.93 8.29
N PHE A 427 16.53 16.85 9.25
CA PHE A 427 17.53 17.23 10.25
C PHE A 427 17.50 16.28 11.45
N PHE A 428 18.65 16.07 12.10
CA PHE A 428 18.66 15.46 13.42
C PHE A 428 17.98 16.37 14.46
N THR A 429 17.33 15.75 15.45
CA THR A 429 16.78 16.39 16.64
C THR A 429 17.76 16.29 17.81
N ASP A 430 17.44 16.91 18.96
CA ASP A 430 18.23 16.73 20.19
C ASP A 430 18.19 15.28 20.75
N GLU A 431 17.31 14.41 20.23
CA GLU A 431 17.34 12.96 20.52
C GLU A 431 18.43 12.19 19.74
N ALA A 432 19.18 12.88 18.88
CA ALA A 432 20.50 12.45 18.41
C ALA A 432 21.59 13.36 19.02
N PRO A 433 21.99 13.12 20.29
CA PRO A 433 22.98 13.96 20.98
C PRO A 433 24.26 14.15 20.17
N GLY A 434 24.77 15.38 20.15
CA GLY A 434 25.96 15.76 19.38
C GLY A 434 25.76 15.90 17.86
N PHE A 435 24.55 15.62 17.33
CA PHE A 435 24.20 15.87 15.93
C PHE A 435 22.94 16.73 15.71
N GLY A 436 22.09 16.90 16.73
CA GLY A 436 20.88 17.74 16.72
C GLY A 436 21.11 19.26 16.75
N PRO A 437 20.06 20.08 16.94
CA PRO A 437 20.12 21.55 16.90
C PRO A 437 21.14 22.17 17.87
N SER A 438 21.31 21.55 19.05
CA SER A 438 22.30 21.95 20.06
C SER A 438 23.77 21.74 19.67
N SER A 439 24.05 21.18 18.49
CA SER A 439 25.41 20.80 18.07
C SER A 439 26.21 21.97 17.47
N PRO A 440 27.55 21.98 17.57
CA PRO A 440 28.39 22.97 16.90
C PRO A 440 28.14 23.01 15.38
N GLY A 441 27.74 24.18 14.89
CA GLY A 441 27.34 24.37 13.49
C GLY A 441 25.95 23.83 13.14
N GLY A 442 25.05 23.71 14.13
CA GLY A 442 23.64 23.34 13.95
C GLY A 442 23.39 21.87 13.66
N ALA A 443 22.11 21.51 13.59
CA ALA A 443 21.64 20.17 13.29
C ALA A 443 22.18 19.65 11.95
N LYS A 444 22.68 18.42 11.93
CA LYS A 444 23.14 17.76 10.69
C LYS A 444 21.94 17.16 9.95
N ARG A 445 22.01 17.13 8.63
CA ARG A 445 20.90 16.77 7.75
C ARG A 445 21.18 15.46 7.03
N VAL A 446 20.18 14.58 6.96
CA VAL A 446 20.27 13.26 6.30
C VAL A 446 20.08 13.40 4.79
N ILE A 447 19.00 14.06 4.37
CA ILE A 447 18.65 14.36 2.97
C ILE A 447 18.20 15.82 2.89
N THR A 448 18.53 16.51 1.80
CA THR A 448 18.11 17.90 1.54
C THR A 448 16.68 17.98 0.99
N ASP A 449 16.09 19.17 1.00
CA ASP A 449 14.83 19.51 0.32
C ASP A 449 14.87 19.28 -1.21
N LYS A 450 16.06 19.05 -1.78
CA LYS A 450 16.28 18.68 -3.19
C LYS A 450 16.47 17.17 -3.41
N GLY A 451 16.43 16.39 -2.34
CA GLY A 451 16.67 14.95 -2.33
C GLY A 451 18.16 14.56 -2.48
N GLU A 452 19.06 15.49 -2.16
CA GLU A 452 20.51 15.26 -2.20
C GLU A 452 20.99 14.75 -0.83
N LYS A 453 22.18 14.14 -0.77
CA LYS A 453 22.78 13.75 0.52
C LYS A 453 23.09 14.99 1.36
N GLY A 454 22.66 15.01 2.62
CA GLY A 454 23.13 15.99 3.60
C GLY A 454 24.43 15.57 4.30
N ASP A 455 24.82 16.31 5.32
CA ASP A 455 26.08 16.17 6.06
C ASP A 455 26.05 15.17 7.23
N ALA A 456 24.88 14.60 7.57
CA ALA A 456 24.72 13.65 8.68
C ALA A 456 25.64 12.43 8.61
N ASN A 457 25.78 11.82 7.42
CA ASN A 457 26.69 10.67 7.23
C ASN A 457 28.15 11.06 7.49
N GLU A 458 28.59 12.23 7.02
CA GLU A 458 29.95 12.71 7.24
C GLU A 458 30.20 12.99 8.72
N ALA A 459 29.26 13.66 9.40
CA ALA A 459 29.34 13.98 10.81
C ALA A 459 29.44 12.71 11.68
N VAL A 460 28.58 11.71 11.46
CA VAL A 460 28.63 10.44 12.20
C VAL A 460 29.91 9.67 11.90
N ILE A 461 30.35 9.58 10.64
CA ILE A 461 31.62 8.92 10.28
C ILE A 461 32.80 9.61 10.97
N LYS A 462 32.82 10.95 11.04
CA LYS A 462 33.87 11.71 11.73
C LYS A 462 33.89 11.42 13.23
N ALA A 463 32.72 11.32 13.88
CA ALA A 463 32.60 10.95 15.28
C ALA A 463 33.10 9.52 15.56
N LEU A 464 32.76 8.56 14.69
CA LEU A 464 33.24 7.17 14.76
C LEU A 464 34.77 7.04 14.59
N ILE A 465 35.37 7.89 13.75
CA ILE A 465 36.83 7.98 13.59
C ILE A 465 37.47 8.55 14.86
N ALA A 466 36.91 9.64 15.42
CA ALA A 466 37.40 10.23 16.67
C ALA A 466 37.32 9.25 17.85
N ALA A 467 36.27 8.42 17.90
CA ALA A 467 36.10 7.38 18.89
C ALA A 467 36.99 6.12 18.67
N GLY A 468 37.71 6.03 17.55
CA GLY A 468 38.50 4.84 17.19
C GLY A 468 37.67 3.59 16.83
N ASN A 469 36.35 3.75 16.70
CA ASN A 469 35.39 2.67 16.54
C ASN A 469 34.98 2.39 15.08
N LEU A 470 35.44 3.20 14.11
CA LEU A 470 35.41 2.78 12.71
C LEU A 470 36.46 1.65 12.46
N VAL A 471 36.18 0.70 11.56
CA VAL A 471 37.14 -0.32 11.10
C VAL A 471 37.43 -0.18 9.61
N ALA A 472 36.40 0.07 8.80
CA ALA A 472 36.50 0.21 7.36
C ALA A 472 35.40 1.15 6.84
N ARG A 473 35.62 1.74 5.66
CA ARG A 473 34.61 2.51 4.93
C ARG A 473 34.74 2.31 3.42
N GLY A 474 33.63 2.43 2.71
CA GLY A 474 33.58 2.38 1.25
C GLY A 474 32.31 3.02 0.70
N LYS A 475 32.09 2.84 -0.61
CA LYS A 475 30.82 3.12 -1.28
C LYS A 475 30.20 1.79 -1.73
N LEU A 476 28.89 1.72 -1.81
CA LEU A 476 28.14 0.58 -2.36
C LEU A 476 27.13 1.10 -3.38
N LYS A 477 27.13 0.52 -4.59
CA LYS A 477 26.04 0.72 -5.55
C LYS A 477 25.00 -0.39 -5.35
N HIS A 478 23.75 -0.02 -5.08
CA HIS A 478 22.64 -0.94 -4.81
C HIS A 478 21.30 -0.30 -5.16
N GLN A 479 20.23 -1.09 -5.15
CA GLN A 479 18.86 -0.61 -5.35
C GLN A 479 18.33 0.00 -4.05
N TYR A 480 17.85 1.25 -4.11
CA TYR A 480 17.39 2.00 -2.93
C TYR A 480 16.02 2.63 -3.19
N PRO A 481 15.13 2.70 -2.18
CA PRO A 481 13.78 3.25 -2.36
C PRO A 481 13.77 4.76 -2.63
N HIS A 482 13.01 5.16 -3.63
CA HIS A 482 12.77 6.54 -4.06
C HIS A 482 11.26 6.81 -4.14
N SER A 483 10.86 8.06 -3.89
CA SER A 483 9.47 8.48 -4.11
C SER A 483 9.15 8.41 -5.60
N TRP A 484 8.05 7.73 -5.94
CA TRP A 484 7.61 7.56 -7.32
C TRP A 484 7.29 8.86 -8.08
N ARG A 485 7.12 9.97 -7.34
CA ARG A 485 6.76 11.29 -7.87
C ARG A 485 7.99 12.18 -8.04
N SER A 486 8.65 12.57 -6.95
CA SER A 486 9.84 13.44 -7.01
C SER A 486 11.11 12.75 -7.55
N LYS A 487 11.14 11.40 -7.64
CA LYS A 487 12.31 10.60 -8.01
C LYS A 487 13.51 10.82 -7.07
N LYS A 488 13.22 11.02 -5.78
CA LYS A 488 14.21 11.31 -4.73
C LYS A 488 14.25 10.22 -3.66
N PRO A 489 15.41 9.96 -3.03
CA PRO A 489 15.54 8.88 -2.07
C PRO A 489 14.68 9.15 -0.83
N VAL A 490 14.07 8.09 -0.27
CA VAL A 490 13.30 8.18 0.97
C VAL A 490 14.15 7.73 2.17
N ILE A 491 13.70 8.07 3.39
CA ILE A 491 14.26 7.54 4.64
C ILE A 491 13.18 6.82 5.43
N PHE A 492 13.54 5.86 6.28
CA PHE A 492 12.64 5.41 7.33
C PHE A 492 12.75 6.35 8.53
N ARG A 493 11.61 6.92 8.94
CA ARG A 493 11.51 7.81 10.09
C ARG A 493 10.34 7.37 10.96
N ASN A 494 10.57 7.24 12.26
CA ASN A 494 9.52 7.10 13.25
C ASN A 494 8.74 8.41 13.37
N THR A 495 7.44 8.36 13.19
CA THR A 495 6.56 9.52 13.38
C THR A 495 5.17 9.03 13.80
N PRO A 496 4.42 9.77 14.64
CA PRO A 496 3.03 9.46 14.91
C PRO A 496 2.23 9.48 13.60
N GLN A 497 1.53 8.38 13.30
CA GLN A 497 0.69 8.21 12.13
C GLN A 497 -0.58 7.44 12.50
N TRP A 498 -1.58 7.52 11.64
CA TRP A 498 -2.83 6.76 11.72
C TRP A 498 -2.73 5.47 10.92
N PHE A 499 -3.16 4.38 11.54
CA PHE A 499 -3.06 3.03 11.02
C PHE A 499 -4.42 2.32 11.09
N ILE A 500 -4.76 1.59 10.03
CA ILE A 500 -5.76 0.52 10.09
C ILE A 500 -5.03 -0.78 10.45
N ALA A 501 -5.42 -1.38 11.57
CA ALA A 501 -4.83 -2.62 12.05
C ALA A 501 -5.22 -3.82 11.17
N MET A 502 -4.25 -4.63 10.77
CA MET A 502 -4.48 -5.84 9.97
C MET A 502 -4.88 -7.05 10.83
N ASP A 503 -4.30 -7.17 12.02
CA ASP A 503 -4.37 -8.38 12.87
C ASP A 503 -5.17 -8.20 14.17
N LYS A 504 -5.84 -7.06 14.34
CA LYS A 504 -6.84 -6.93 15.40
C LYS A 504 -8.13 -7.68 14.99
N PRO A 505 -8.80 -8.38 15.93
CA PRO A 505 -10.15 -8.86 15.72
C PRO A 505 -11.08 -7.72 15.32
N VAL A 506 -11.94 -7.95 14.34
CA VAL A 506 -12.95 -6.97 13.90
C VAL A 506 -14.36 -7.51 14.12
N ALA A 507 -15.21 -6.68 14.73
CA ALA A 507 -16.65 -6.91 14.77
C ALA A 507 -17.28 -6.15 13.60
N ILE A 508 -17.77 -6.89 12.60
CA ILE A 508 -18.44 -6.32 11.43
C ILE A 508 -19.95 -6.46 11.63
N PRO A 509 -20.74 -5.37 11.47
CA PRO A 509 -22.19 -5.45 11.55
C PRO A 509 -22.73 -6.47 10.53
N SER A 510 -23.47 -7.47 11.01
CA SER A 510 -23.97 -8.54 10.16
C SER A 510 -24.98 -8.00 9.12
N PRO A 511 -24.86 -8.35 7.83
CA PRO A 511 -25.73 -7.83 6.78
C PRO A 511 -27.07 -8.59 6.70
N GLN A 512 -27.87 -8.56 7.79
CA GLN A 512 -29.25 -9.08 7.79
C GLN A 512 -30.17 -8.25 8.70
N GLY A 513 -31.35 -7.87 8.19
CA GLY A 513 -32.41 -7.22 8.97
C GLY A 513 -32.88 -5.89 8.39
N GLY A 514 -33.73 -5.95 7.37
CA GLY A 514 -34.43 -4.74 6.90
C GLY A 514 -35.51 -4.32 7.89
N GLY A 515 -35.34 -3.14 8.51
CA GLY A 515 -36.43 -2.37 9.11
C GLY A 515 -36.47 -2.28 10.63
N GLU A 516 -35.96 -1.18 11.15
CA GLU A 516 -36.84 -0.26 11.89
C GLU A 516 -37.01 1.00 11.05
N ARG A 517 -38.19 1.17 10.45
CA ARG A 517 -38.58 2.47 9.92
C ARG A 517 -38.85 3.37 11.12
N ALA A 518 -38.15 4.50 11.20
CA ALA A 518 -38.65 5.62 11.99
C ALA A 518 -40.09 5.92 11.53
N THR A 519 -41.05 5.80 12.46
CA THR A 519 -42.48 6.00 12.17
C THR A 519 -42.73 7.44 11.76
N PRO A 520 -43.21 7.72 10.53
CA PRO A 520 -43.65 9.05 10.19
C PRO A 520 -44.93 9.37 10.96
N THR A 521 -44.95 10.47 11.71
CA THR A 521 -46.18 11.02 12.30
C THR A 521 -47.23 11.26 11.21
N PRO A 522 -48.47 10.75 11.36
CA PRO A 522 -49.50 10.94 10.35
C PRO A 522 -50.12 12.33 10.43
N SER A 523 -49.97 13.11 9.35
CA SER A 523 -50.83 14.26 9.05
C SER A 523 -51.95 13.81 8.08
N PRO A 524 -53.17 14.36 8.18
CA PRO A 524 -54.38 13.69 7.72
C PRO A 524 -54.57 13.73 6.19
N SER A 525 -55.03 12.62 5.62
CA SER A 525 -55.51 12.54 4.24
C SER A 525 -56.98 12.95 4.13
N PRO A 526 -57.39 13.68 3.06
CA PRO A 526 -58.79 13.96 2.79
C PRO A 526 -59.52 12.74 2.22
N GLN A 527 -60.85 12.70 2.42
CA GLN A 527 -61.73 11.63 1.95
C GLN A 527 -61.99 11.73 0.43
N GLY A 528 -62.13 10.58 -0.26
CA GLY A 528 -62.54 10.50 -1.66
C GLY A 528 -62.99 9.10 -2.05
N GLY A 529 -64.27 8.96 -2.41
CA GLY A 529 -64.98 7.68 -2.59
C GLY A 529 -64.43 6.72 -3.64
N GLY A 530 -64.88 5.46 -3.55
CA GLY A 530 -64.52 4.38 -4.47
C GLY A 530 -65.73 3.76 -5.17
N GLU A 531 -65.47 3.26 -6.37
CA GLU A 531 -66.23 2.31 -7.21
C GLU A 531 -65.16 1.57 -8.06
N GLY A 532 -65.28 0.33 -8.55
CA GLY A 532 -66.37 -0.65 -8.43
C GLY A 532 -66.47 -1.56 -9.67
N GLY A 533 -65.72 -2.67 -9.73
CA GLY A 533 -65.91 -3.76 -10.73
C GLY A 533 -64.76 -4.00 -11.72
N PRO A 534 -64.86 -5.05 -12.58
CA PRO A 534 -64.67 -6.43 -12.08
C PRO A 534 -63.64 -7.29 -12.86
N VAL A 535 -63.37 -8.46 -12.30
CA VAL A 535 -62.40 -9.49 -12.77
C VAL A 535 -62.92 -10.30 -13.96
N VAL A 536 -62.01 -10.73 -14.86
CA VAL A 536 -62.26 -11.74 -15.91
C VAL A 536 -61.22 -12.88 -15.79
N PRO A 537 -61.61 -14.16 -15.82
CA PRO A 537 -60.70 -15.30 -15.65
C PRO A 537 -60.05 -15.78 -16.95
N SER A 538 -58.91 -16.47 -16.84
CA SER A 538 -58.21 -17.14 -17.95
C SER A 538 -58.21 -18.67 -17.73
N PRO A 539 -58.49 -19.51 -18.75
CA PRO A 539 -58.66 -20.96 -18.58
C PRO A 539 -57.37 -21.78 -18.76
N LEU A 540 -57.38 -22.96 -18.13
CA LEU A 540 -56.39 -24.04 -18.25
C LEU A 540 -56.47 -24.76 -19.60
N ALA A 541 -55.36 -25.37 -20.04
CA ALA A 541 -55.20 -26.79 -20.41
C ALA A 541 -54.07 -27.03 -21.43
N GLY A 542 -53.43 -28.21 -21.40
CA GLY A 542 -52.57 -28.68 -22.50
C GLY A 542 -51.37 -29.56 -22.10
N GLU A 543 -51.62 -30.83 -21.76
CA GLU A 543 -50.54 -31.82 -21.62
C GLU A 543 -50.08 -32.37 -22.98
N GLY A 544 -48.83 -32.87 -23.06
CA GLY A 544 -48.60 -34.19 -23.68
C GLY A 544 -47.62 -34.35 -24.86
N ARG A 545 -46.71 -35.31 -24.65
CA ARG A 545 -46.07 -36.25 -25.62
C ARG A 545 -44.84 -35.86 -26.46
N GLU A 546 -43.71 -36.38 -26.00
CA GLU A 546 -42.81 -37.36 -26.64
C GLU A 546 -42.68 -37.46 -28.18
N GLY A 547 -41.42 -37.57 -28.64
CA GLY A 547 -41.05 -38.47 -29.75
C GLY A 547 -39.78 -38.10 -30.55
N GLY A 548 -38.86 -39.05 -30.79
CA GLY A 548 -38.14 -39.07 -32.09
C GLY A 548 -36.59 -38.95 -32.19
N ARG A 549 -35.82 -39.60 -31.32
CA ARG A 549 -34.62 -40.43 -31.64
C ARG A 549 -33.83 -40.19 -32.97
N ALA A 550 -32.53 -39.90 -32.90
CA ALA A 550 -31.55 -40.17 -33.98
C ALA A 550 -30.12 -40.48 -33.46
N LYS A 551 -29.29 -41.09 -34.31
CA LYS A 551 -27.87 -41.49 -34.08
C LYS A 551 -26.98 -40.91 -35.20
N HIS A 552 -25.65 -41.06 -35.27
CA HIS A 552 -24.61 -41.84 -34.56
C HIS A 552 -23.28 -41.06 -34.62
N GLY A 553 -22.33 -41.25 -33.68
CA GLY A 553 -20.93 -40.93 -33.95
C GLY A 553 -19.97 -40.98 -32.74
N THR A 554 -18.79 -41.58 -32.91
CA THR A 554 -17.81 -41.89 -31.85
C THR A 554 -16.50 -41.09 -31.97
N SER A 555 -15.66 -41.14 -30.91
CA SER A 555 -14.24 -40.70 -30.84
C SER A 555 -14.04 -39.22 -30.46
N ALA A 556 -13.13 -38.82 -29.55
CA ALA A 556 -12.16 -39.54 -28.71
C ALA A 556 -12.08 -38.90 -27.29
N ALA A 557 -11.45 -39.59 -26.34
CA ALA A 557 -11.41 -39.19 -24.92
C ALA A 557 -10.19 -38.32 -24.54
N ALA A 558 -10.40 -37.43 -23.56
CA ALA A 558 -9.35 -36.94 -22.66
C ALA A 558 -9.96 -36.87 -21.24
N ALA A 559 -9.21 -37.34 -20.24
CA ALA A 559 -9.79 -37.75 -18.95
C ALA A 559 -10.15 -36.58 -18.02
N THR A 560 -11.30 -36.70 -17.36
CA THR A 560 -11.68 -35.92 -16.17
C THR A 560 -11.58 -36.81 -14.92
N PRO A 561 -10.94 -36.37 -13.83
CA PRO A 561 -10.96 -37.10 -12.57
C PRO A 561 -12.32 -36.91 -11.87
N THR A 562 -13.01 -38.01 -11.59
CA THR A 562 -14.23 -38.04 -10.77
C THR A 562 -13.91 -37.78 -9.29
N PRO A 563 -14.67 -36.92 -8.59
CA PRO A 563 -14.58 -36.83 -7.13
C PRO A 563 -15.23 -38.06 -6.48
N THR A 564 -14.60 -38.56 -5.41
CA THR A 564 -15.13 -39.64 -4.58
C THR A 564 -16.38 -39.20 -3.80
N PRO A 565 -17.36 -40.10 -3.57
CA PRO A 565 -18.58 -39.75 -2.85
C PRO A 565 -18.33 -39.60 -1.34
N ASN A 566 -18.80 -38.50 -0.76
CA ASN A 566 -18.90 -38.36 0.70
C ASN A 566 -20.02 -39.26 1.24
N PRO A 567 -19.82 -39.96 2.37
CA PRO A 567 -20.90 -40.66 3.06
C PRO A 567 -21.88 -39.67 3.71
N SER A 568 -23.13 -40.10 3.83
CA SER A 568 -24.26 -39.29 4.28
C SER A 568 -24.28 -39.00 5.79
N SER A 569 -24.96 -37.91 6.13
CA SER A 569 -25.14 -37.37 7.48
C SER A 569 -25.94 -38.27 8.44
N GLN A 570 -25.41 -38.46 9.66
CA GLN A 570 -26.20 -38.57 10.90
C GLN A 570 -25.38 -38.04 12.09
N GLY A 571 -26.02 -37.30 13.00
CA GLY A 571 -25.38 -36.78 14.23
C GLY A 571 -25.72 -35.32 14.51
N GLY A 572 -26.91 -35.06 15.04
CA GLY A 572 -27.25 -33.75 15.60
C GLY A 572 -26.54 -33.53 16.94
N GLY A 573 -25.88 -32.40 17.10
CA GLY A 573 -25.23 -32.00 18.35
C GLY A 573 -24.91 -30.52 18.33
N GLU A 574 -25.54 -29.74 19.20
CA GLU A 574 -25.25 -28.32 19.38
C GLU A 574 -23.86 -28.15 20.01
N MET A 575 -22.86 -27.93 19.16
CA MET A 575 -21.53 -27.48 19.58
C MET A 575 -21.35 -26.05 19.11
N GLY A 576 -21.57 -25.10 20.03
CA GLY A 576 -21.23 -23.70 19.85
C GLY A 576 -19.72 -23.52 19.71
N HIS A 577 -19.20 -23.78 18.51
CA HIS A 577 -17.81 -23.50 18.19
C HIS A 577 -17.59 -22.00 18.20
N ASN A 578 -16.99 -21.53 19.29
CA ASN A 578 -16.43 -20.21 19.44
C ASN A 578 -15.34 -20.02 18.38
N ARG A 579 -15.72 -19.55 17.18
CA ARG A 579 -14.76 -19.22 16.12
C ARG A 579 -13.82 -18.15 16.67
N PRO A 580 -12.50 -18.25 16.45
CA PRO A 580 -11.61 -17.13 16.75
C PRO A 580 -12.11 -15.90 15.98
N ALA A 581 -12.20 -14.77 16.66
CA ALA A 581 -12.74 -13.55 16.07
C ALA A 581 -11.87 -13.12 14.88
N GLU A 582 -12.50 -13.02 13.71
CA GLU A 582 -11.82 -12.84 12.42
C GLU A 582 -11.10 -11.47 12.40
N THR A 583 -9.88 -11.45 11.84
CA THR A 583 -9.09 -10.22 11.66
C THR A 583 -9.30 -9.66 10.26
N LEU A 584 -8.96 -8.39 10.03
CA LEU A 584 -9.00 -7.79 8.69
C LEU A 584 -8.17 -8.60 7.68
N ARG A 585 -6.99 -9.10 8.08
CA ARG A 585 -6.16 -9.97 7.25
C ARG A 585 -6.88 -11.28 6.89
N GLN A 586 -7.51 -11.93 7.87
CA GLN A 586 -8.21 -13.20 7.64
C GLN A 586 -9.37 -13.02 6.66
N LEU A 587 -10.22 -12.01 6.89
CA LEU A 587 -11.33 -11.65 6.01
C LEU A 587 -10.87 -11.34 4.58
N ALA A 588 -9.79 -10.57 4.42
CA ALA A 588 -9.22 -10.27 3.12
C ALA A 588 -8.69 -11.53 2.40
N LEU A 589 -8.02 -12.44 3.11
CA LEU A 589 -7.54 -13.71 2.56
C LEU A 589 -8.68 -14.64 2.13
N ASP A 590 -9.76 -14.71 2.91
CA ASP A 590 -10.93 -15.53 2.58
C ASP A 590 -11.74 -14.91 1.41
N ALA A 591 -11.86 -13.57 1.37
CA ALA A 591 -12.47 -12.84 0.27
C ALA A 591 -11.68 -12.97 -1.06
N ILE A 592 -10.35 -13.06 -1.01
CA ILE A 592 -9.52 -13.36 -2.18
C ILE A 592 -9.88 -14.73 -2.77
N ARG A 593 -10.01 -15.78 -1.95
CA ARG A 593 -10.37 -17.14 -2.39
C ARG A 593 -11.80 -17.20 -2.95
N ALA A 594 -12.70 -16.35 -2.45
CA ALA A 594 -14.07 -16.23 -2.95
C ALA A 594 -14.16 -15.46 -4.30
N THR A 595 -13.13 -14.69 -4.64
CA THR A 595 -13.08 -13.87 -5.88
C THR A 595 -12.60 -14.70 -7.07
N ARG A 596 -13.21 -14.50 -8.25
CA ARG A 596 -12.71 -15.09 -9.50
C ARG A 596 -11.60 -14.24 -10.12
N TRP A 597 -10.38 -14.77 -10.18
CA TRP A 597 -9.21 -14.10 -10.76
C TRP A 597 -8.96 -14.48 -12.23
N VAL A 598 -8.71 -13.48 -13.09
CA VAL A 598 -8.38 -13.65 -14.52
C VAL A 598 -7.16 -12.79 -14.87
N PRO A 599 -5.96 -13.38 -15.10
CA PRO A 599 -5.63 -14.80 -14.97
C PRO A 599 -5.59 -15.27 -13.50
N ALA A 600 -5.72 -16.58 -13.28
CA ALA A 600 -5.70 -17.19 -11.94
C ALA A 600 -4.42 -16.85 -11.14
N ALA A 601 -3.29 -16.59 -11.80
CA ALA A 601 -2.05 -16.16 -11.15
C ALA A 601 -2.18 -14.83 -10.36
N GLY A 602 -3.21 -14.02 -10.62
CA GLY A 602 -3.52 -12.82 -9.83
C GLY A 602 -3.85 -13.13 -8.37
N GLU A 603 -4.52 -14.25 -8.10
CA GLU A 603 -4.88 -14.70 -6.75
C GLU A 603 -3.63 -14.89 -5.88
N ASN A 604 -2.64 -15.63 -6.38
CA ASN A 604 -1.37 -15.85 -5.70
C ASN A 604 -0.61 -14.54 -5.47
N ARG A 605 -0.66 -13.62 -6.44
CA ARG A 605 0.02 -12.32 -6.37
C ARG A 605 -0.55 -11.44 -5.26
N ILE A 606 -1.87 -11.31 -5.16
CA ILE A 606 -2.49 -10.52 -4.08
C ILE A 606 -2.43 -11.24 -2.73
N THR A 607 -2.57 -12.57 -2.69
CA THR A 607 -2.46 -13.38 -1.48
C THR A 607 -1.11 -13.19 -0.79
N GLY A 608 -0.01 -13.30 -1.55
CA GLY A 608 1.34 -13.10 -1.01
C GLY A 608 1.59 -11.69 -0.48
N MET A 609 0.93 -10.68 -1.05
CA MET A 609 1.00 -9.29 -0.57
C MET A 609 0.19 -9.10 0.72
N ILE A 610 -1.03 -9.64 0.79
CA ILE A 610 -1.92 -9.52 1.96
C ILE A 610 -1.43 -10.36 3.15
N ALA A 611 -0.86 -11.54 2.92
CA ALA A 611 -0.42 -12.44 3.99
C ALA A 611 0.61 -11.79 4.93
N ASN A 612 1.57 -11.04 4.37
CA ASN A 612 2.67 -10.42 5.13
C ASN A 612 2.52 -8.89 5.26
N ARG A 613 1.38 -8.31 4.87
CA ARG A 613 1.16 -6.85 4.89
C ARG A 613 1.22 -6.28 6.33
N PRO A 614 2.03 -5.25 6.62
CA PRO A 614 1.93 -4.51 7.88
C PRO A 614 0.65 -3.67 7.95
N ASP A 615 0.28 -3.21 9.15
CA ASP A 615 -0.81 -2.23 9.34
C ASP A 615 -0.76 -1.08 8.33
N TRP A 616 -1.90 -0.74 7.76
CA TRP A 616 -2.00 0.23 6.66
C TRP A 616 -1.92 1.65 7.22
N VAL A 617 -0.83 2.37 6.90
CA VAL A 617 -0.68 3.81 7.14
C VAL A 617 -1.68 4.58 6.28
N VAL A 618 -2.72 5.13 6.92
CA VAL A 618 -3.81 5.86 6.25
C VAL A 618 -3.71 7.38 6.35
N SER A 619 -2.82 7.94 7.17
CA SER A 619 -2.59 9.40 7.22
C SER A 619 -1.56 9.87 6.20
N ARG A 620 -1.71 11.12 5.77
CA ARG A 620 -0.72 11.92 5.02
C ARG A 620 -0.74 13.35 5.55
N GLN A 621 0.44 13.94 5.77
CA GLN A 621 0.62 15.31 6.28
C GLN A 621 0.51 16.32 5.13
N ARG A 622 -0.67 16.37 4.52
CA ARG A 622 -0.94 17.01 3.23
C ARG A 622 -2.31 17.73 3.28
N ALA A 623 -2.65 18.50 2.26
CA ALA A 623 -3.78 19.44 2.30
C ALA A 623 -4.96 19.06 1.40
N TRP A 624 -4.71 18.33 0.31
CA TRP A 624 -5.69 18.02 -0.74
C TRP A 624 -6.08 16.55 -0.74
N GLY A 625 -7.20 16.28 -0.07
CA GLY A 625 -7.84 14.98 0.09
C GLY A 625 -8.90 15.06 1.18
N VAL A 626 -9.52 13.93 1.50
CA VAL A 626 -10.50 13.88 2.60
C VAL A 626 -9.75 13.84 3.93
N PRO A 627 -10.04 14.72 4.91
CA PRO A 627 -9.43 14.65 6.23
C PRO A 627 -9.78 13.35 6.96
N ILE A 628 -8.90 12.90 7.86
CA ILE A 628 -9.28 11.91 8.89
C ILE A 628 -10.20 12.63 9.87
N ALA A 629 -11.49 12.75 9.52
CA ALA A 629 -12.46 13.63 10.15
C ALA A 629 -12.94 13.13 11.52
N ILE A 630 -12.03 13.08 12.49
CA ILE A 630 -12.24 12.62 13.86
C ILE A 630 -11.69 13.62 14.87
N PHE A 631 -12.23 13.58 16.08
CA PHE A 631 -11.70 14.30 17.23
C PHE A 631 -11.01 13.35 18.20
N VAL A 632 -9.90 13.81 18.78
CA VAL A 632 -9.10 13.01 19.73
C VAL A 632 -8.77 13.78 20.99
N ARG A 633 -8.52 13.07 22.09
CA ARG A 633 -7.96 13.64 23.33
C ARG A 633 -6.88 12.73 23.90
N PRO A 634 -5.84 13.28 24.57
CA PRO A 634 -4.89 12.46 25.32
C PRO A 634 -5.55 11.87 26.58
N LEU A 635 -5.19 10.64 26.94
CA LEU A 635 -5.56 10.01 28.22
C LEU A 635 -4.39 10.05 29.24
N GLY A 636 -3.42 10.93 29.03
CA GLY A 636 -2.12 10.98 29.72
C GLY A 636 -0.97 10.94 28.71
N ASP A 637 0.23 10.54 29.16
CA ASP A 637 1.47 10.52 28.37
C ASP A 637 1.56 9.37 27.33
N GLY A 638 0.42 8.85 26.86
CA GLY A 638 0.38 7.63 26.05
C GLY A 638 -0.84 7.51 25.12
N PRO A 639 -1.87 6.72 25.50
CA PRO A 639 -2.97 6.44 24.59
C PRO A 639 -3.82 7.67 24.30
N ILE A 640 -4.27 7.79 23.05
CA ILE A 640 -5.32 8.73 22.66
C ILE A 640 -6.69 8.06 22.70
N ASP A 641 -7.70 8.82 23.06
CA ASP A 641 -9.11 8.47 22.91
C ASP A 641 -9.65 9.10 21.62
N ILE A 642 -10.47 8.37 20.88
CA ILE A 642 -11.11 8.84 19.64
C ILE A 642 -12.59 9.04 19.95
N LEU A 643 -13.13 10.22 19.66
CA LEU A 643 -14.53 10.51 19.91
C LEU A 643 -15.44 9.64 19.04
N LYS A 644 -16.18 8.71 19.67
CA LYS A 644 -17.17 7.83 19.02
C LYS A 644 -18.58 8.33 19.30
N ASP A 645 -18.98 9.44 18.68
CA ASP A 645 -20.34 10.00 18.81
C ASP A 645 -21.04 10.09 17.45
N ALA A 646 -22.17 9.39 17.30
CA ALA A 646 -22.93 9.33 16.05
C ALA A 646 -23.52 10.68 15.62
N ARG A 647 -23.78 11.60 16.57
CA ARG A 647 -24.33 12.95 16.31
C ARG A 647 -23.24 13.89 15.81
N VAL A 648 -22.02 13.77 16.35
CA VAL A 648 -20.83 14.48 15.83
C VAL A 648 -20.54 14.01 14.41
N ASN A 649 -20.52 12.69 14.19
CA ASN A 649 -20.33 12.12 12.86
C ASN A 649 -21.40 12.62 11.88
N ALA A 650 -22.69 12.61 12.26
CA ALA A 650 -23.78 13.12 11.43
C ALA A 650 -23.55 14.59 11.02
N ARG A 651 -23.23 15.49 11.96
CA ARG A 651 -22.93 16.90 11.66
C ARG A 651 -21.76 17.09 10.68
N ILE A 652 -20.72 16.25 10.78
CA ILE A 652 -19.56 16.28 9.87
C ILE A 652 -19.99 15.86 8.46
N ILE A 653 -20.72 14.74 8.35
CA ILE A 653 -21.22 14.24 7.06
C ILE A 653 -22.17 15.26 6.41
N GLU A 654 -23.16 15.78 7.15
CA GLU A 654 -24.10 16.80 6.66
C GLU A 654 -23.38 18.07 6.16
N ALA A 655 -22.28 18.47 6.81
CA ALA A 655 -21.45 19.58 6.35
C ALA A 655 -20.66 19.22 5.09
N PHE A 656 -20.13 17.99 4.98
CA PHE A 656 -19.36 17.56 3.81
C PHE A 656 -20.27 17.39 2.59
N ASP A 657 -21.50 16.89 2.75
CA ASP A 657 -22.49 16.80 1.67
C ASP A 657 -22.87 18.20 1.12
N ALA A 658 -22.85 19.25 1.97
CA ALA A 658 -23.27 20.60 1.60
C ALA A 658 -22.12 21.53 1.14
N GLU A 659 -20.95 21.42 1.74
CA GLU A 659 -19.82 22.35 1.61
C GLU A 659 -18.50 21.66 1.21
N GLY A 660 -18.50 20.33 1.11
CA GLY A 660 -17.31 19.51 0.91
C GLY A 660 -16.42 19.40 2.15
N ALA A 661 -15.32 18.67 2.00
CA ALA A 661 -14.30 18.48 3.03
C ALA A 661 -13.61 19.80 3.46
N ASP A 662 -13.80 20.89 2.71
CA ASP A 662 -13.33 22.24 3.06
C ASP A 662 -13.98 22.74 4.37
N ALA A 663 -15.20 22.28 4.69
CA ALA A 663 -15.88 22.56 5.96
C ALA A 663 -15.10 22.11 7.21
N TRP A 664 -14.19 21.14 7.08
CA TRP A 664 -13.30 20.70 8.16
C TRP A 664 -12.19 21.72 8.46
N TYR A 665 -11.82 22.53 7.48
CA TYR A 665 -10.73 23.52 7.57
C TYR A 665 -11.26 24.96 7.76
N ALA A 666 -12.57 25.13 7.83
CA ALA A 666 -13.21 26.40 8.16
C ALA A 666 -12.89 26.88 9.59
N GLU A 667 -12.88 28.20 9.79
CA GLU A 667 -12.73 28.80 11.12
C GLU A 667 -13.89 28.36 12.04
N GLY A 668 -13.57 27.99 13.29
CA GLY A 668 -14.56 27.50 14.25
C GLY A 668 -15.10 26.09 13.98
N ALA A 669 -14.48 25.30 13.09
CA ALA A 669 -14.94 23.93 12.77
C ALA A 669 -15.08 23.02 14.00
N ARG A 670 -14.18 23.10 14.99
CA ARG A 670 -14.29 22.30 16.23
C ARG A 670 -15.56 22.66 17.00
N GLU A 671 -15.81 23.94 17.19
CA GLU A 671 -16.96 24.48 17.90
C GLU A 671 -18.27 24.15 17.14
N ARG A 672 -18.25 24.23 15.80
CA ARG A 672 -19.35 23.82 14.91
C ARG A 672 -19.73 22.35 15.11
N PHE A 673 -18.76 21.44 15.10
CA PHE A 673 -19.05 20.00 15.16
C PHE A 673 -19.30 19.50 16.59
N LEU A 674 -18.53 19.96 17.58
CA LEU A 674 -18.61 19.49 18.97
C LEU A 674 -19.58 20.30 19.87
N GLY A 675 -20.00 21.50 19.45
CA GLY A 675 -20.79 22.42 20.27
C GLY A 675 -22.07 21.78 20.83
N GLY A 676 -22.18 21.75 22.16
CA GLY A 676 -23.31 21.14 22.89
C GLY A 676 -23.37 19.60 22.86
N LEU A 677 -22.33 18.92 22.37
CA LEU A 677 -22.24 17.45 22.35
C LEU A 677 -21.14 16.88 23.27
N VAL A 678 -20.20 17.71 23.73
CA VAL A 678 -19.14 17.37 24.69
C VAL A 678 -19.05 18.42 25.80
N ASP A 679 -18.63 18.02 26.99
CA ASP A 679 -18.58 18.91 28.18
C ASP A 679 -17.45 19.95 28.11
N ASP A 680 -16.29 19.57 27.55
CA ASP A 680 -15.13 20.43 27.39
C ASP A 680 -14.61 20.37 25.95
N LEU A 681 -14.79 21.46 25.20
CA LEU A 681 -14.32 21.62 23.82
C LEU A 681 -12.78 21.71 23.75
N SER A 682 -12.12 22.17 24.81
CA SER A 682 -10.67 22.39 24.83
C SER A 682 -9.88 21.08 24.98
N ALA A 683 -10.47 20.07 25.63
CA ALA A 683 -9.90 18.72 25.73
C ALA A 683 -9.80 17.99 24.38
N TRP A 684 -10.63 18.37 23.39
CA TRP A 684 -10.67 17.70 22.08
C TRP A 684 -9.87 18.46 21.01
N GLN A 685 -9.03 17.71 20.32
CA GLN A 685 -8.19 18.15 19.22
C GLN A 685 -8.75 17.61 17.90
N LYS A 686 -8.76 18.48 16.87
CA LYS A 686 -9.11 18.12 15.49
C LYS A 686 -7.92 17.41 14.85
N VAL A 687 -8.16 16.35 14.07
CA VAL A 687 -7.11 15.71 13.26
C VAL A 687 -7.11 16.35 11.87
N ASP A 688 -5.96 16.90 11.47
CA ASP A 688 -5.82 17.65 10.20
C ASP A 688 -5.05 16.87 9.12
N ASP A 689 -4.49 15.71 9.47
CA ASP A 689 -3.99 14.72 8.52
C ASP A 689 -5.10 14.34 7.53
N ILE A 690 -4.79 14.31 6.23
CA ILE A 690 -5.68 13.74 5.22
C ILE A 690 -5.48 12.23 5.09
N LEU A 691 -6.49 11.57 4.51
CA LEU A 691 -6.46 10.18 4.14
C LEU A 691 -5.49 9.91 3.00
N ASP A 692 -4.96 8.69 3.00
CA ASP A 692 -4.28 8.07 1.88
C ASP A 692 -5.22 8.06 0.67
N VAL A 693 -4.74 8.51 -0.49
CA VAL A 693 -5.52 8.48 -1.74
C VAL A 693 -5.90 7.05 -2.16
N TRP A 694 -5.18 6.03 -1.68
CA TRP A 694 -5.59 4.64 -1.82
C TRP A 694 -6.82 4.28 -0.98
N PHE A 695 -7.09 5.01 0.11
CA PHE A 695 -8.32 4.88 0.91
C PHE A 695 -9.50 5.55 0.19
N ASP A 696 -9.32 6.75 -0.37
CA ASP A 696 -10.33 7.45 -1.17
C ASP A 696 -10.79 6.58 -2.36
N SER A 697 -9.83 6.15 -3.20
CA SER A 697 -10.11 5.25 -4.33
C SER A 697 -10.60 3.86 -3.86
N GLY A 698 -10.09 3.35 -2.74
CA GLY A 698 -10.54 2.10 -2.12
C GLY A 698 -12.00 2.13 -1.68
N SER A 699 -12.50 3.30 -1.26
CA SER A 699 -13.88 3.52 -0.81
C SER A 699 -14.88 3.69 -1.97
N THR A 700 -14.43 3.69 -3.24
CA THR A 700 -15.31 3.97 -4.41
C THR A 700 -16.57 3.12 -4.45
N HIS A 701 -16.53 1.83 -4.10
CA HIS A 701 -17.72 0.99 -4.08
C HIS A 701 -18.80 1.53 -3.13
N ALA A 702 -18.42 2.15 -2.01
CA ALA A 702 -19.34 2.70 -1.01
C ALA A 702 -20.01 4.01 -1.44
N PHE A 703 -19.42 4.79 -2.35
CA PHE A 703 -19.99 6.04 -2.88
C PHE A 703 -20.43 5.97 -4.34
N THR A 704 -20.42 4.77 -4.95
CA THR A 704 -20.93 4.56 -6.32
C THR A 704 -21.87 3.37 -6.42
N LEU A 705 -21.47 2.19 -5.94
CA LEU A 705 -22.27 0.96 -6.02
C LEU A 705 -23.34 0.91 -4.91
N GLU A 706 -23.04 1.52 -3.76
CA GLU A 706 -23.92 1.61 -2.59
C GLU A 706 -24.67 2.97 -2.48
N ASP A 707 -24.49 3.89 -3.43
CA ASP A 707 -25.19 5.20 -3.47
C ASP A 707 -26.29 5.24 -4.54
N PRO A 708 -27.54 4.88 -4.19
CA PRO A 708 -28.67 4.91 -5.13
C PRO A 708 -29.22 6.32 -5.37
N VAL A 709 -28.75 7.35 -4.65
CA VAL A 709 -29.21 8.75 -4.80
C VAL A 709 -28.49 9.38 -5.98
N HIS A 710 -27.16 9.29 -6.01
CA HIS A 710 -26.34 9.83 -7.10
C HIS A 710 -26.22 8.85 -8.28
N PHE A 711 -26.30 7.53 -8.03
CA PHE A 711 -26.19 6.50 -9.07
C PHE A 711 -27.41 5.56 -9.12
N PRO A 712 -28.63 6.07 -9.38
CA PRO A 712 -29.85 5.25 -9.38
C PRO A 712 -29.83 4.09 -10.40
N GLY A 713 -29.05 4.21 -11.48
CA GLY A 713 -28.84 3.10 -12.44
C GLY A 713 -28.03 1.92 -11.88
N LEU A 714 -27.33 2.11 -10.76
CA LEU A 714 -26.60 1.08 -10.01
C LEU A 714 -27.38 0.58 -8.79
N ALA A 715 -28.52 1.19 -8.46
CA ALA A 715 -29.33 0.78 -7.32
C ALA A 715 -29.79 -0.69 -7.41
N GLY A 716 -29.84 -1.36 -6.26
CA GLY A 716 -30.46 -2.69 -6.12
C GLY A 716 -29.62 -3.88 -6.59
N ILE A 717 -28.31 -3.71 -6.82
CA ILE A 717 -27.37 -4.82 -7.09
C ILE A 717 -27.47 -5.86 -5.97
N ARG A 718 -27.64 -7.14 -6.33
CA ARG A 718 -27.57 -8.29 -5.42
C ARG A 718 -26.52 -9.27 -5.93
N ARG A 719 -25.30 -9.12 -5.44
CA ARG A 719 -24.11 -9.89 -5.88
C ARG A 719 -24.24 -11.38 -5.57
N ARG A 720 -23.49 -12.22 -6.28
CA ARG A 720 -23.44 -13.66 -6.02
C ARG A 720 -22.89 -14.02 -4.65
N ILE A 721 -21.91 -13.28 -4.14
CA ILE A 721 -21.44 -13.45 -2.75
C ILE A 721 -22.52 -13.13 -1.69
N ASP A 722 -23.51 -12.31 -2.06
CA ASP A 722 -24.66 -11.91 -1.24
C ASP A 722 -25.90 -12.80 -1.47
N GLY A 723 -25.75 -13.91 -2.20
CA GLY A 723 -26.84 -14.85 -2.56
C GLY A 723 -27.77 -14.35 -3.67
N GLY A 724 -27.44 -13.25 -4.34
CA GLY A 724 -28.16 -12.74 -5.51
C GLY A 724 -27.60 -13.25 -6.85
N PRO A 725 -28.16 -12.80 -7.99
CA PRO A 725 -27.71 -13.24 -9.31
C PRO A 725 -26.59 -12.37 -9.90
N ASP A 726 -26.43 -11.12 -9.45
CA ASP A 726 -25.66 -10.09 -10.15
C ASP A 726 -24.15 -10.26 -9.98
N ASP A 727 -23.39 -9.59 -10.84
CA ASP A 727 -21.93 -9.56 -10.88
C ASP A 727 -21.41 -8.14 -10.66
N VAL A 728 -20.39 -7.97 -9.80
CA VAL A 728 -19.47 -6.83 -9.84
C VAL A 728 -18.09 -7.27 -10.29
N MET A 729 -17.56 -6.61 -11.31
CA MET A 729 -16.25 -6.87 -11.91
C MET A 729 -15.34 -5.65 -11.80
N TYR A 730 -14.09 -5.87 -11.38
CA TYR A 730 -13.00 -4.90 -11.47
C TYR A 730 -12.06 -5.29 -12.62
N LEU A 731 -11.53 -4.31 -13.37
CA LEU A 731 -10.66 -4.54 -14.54
C LEU A 731 -9.56 -3.48 -14.63
N GLU A 732 -8.31 -3.81 -14.30
CA GLU A 732 -7.18 -2.87 -14.34
C GLU A 732 -5.83 -3.49 -14.77
N GLY A 733 -4.79 -2.65 -14.81
CA GLY A 733 -3.39 -3.06 -15.02
C GLY A 733 -2.79 -3.83 -13.83
N SER A 734 -1.75 -4.61 -14.09
CA SER A 734 -1.17 -5.52 -13.09
C SER A 734 -0.53 -4.85 -11.86
N ASP A 735 -0.19 -3.56 -11.96
CA ASP A 735 0.17 -2.67 -10.85
C ASP A 735 -0.91 -2.60 -9.77
N GLN A 736 -2.19 -2.65 -10.14
CA GLN A 736 -3.30 -2.44 -9.19
C GLN A 736 -3.48 -3.56 -8.14
N HIS A 737 -2.72 -4.66 -8.26
CA HIS A 737 -2.53 -5.63 -7.17
C HIS A 737 -1.83 -5.03 -5.93
N ARG A 738 -1.11 -3.90 -6.09
CA ARG A 738 -0.53 -3.11 -4.98
C ARG A 738 -1.29 -1.80 -4.72
N GLY A 739 -2.19 -1.42 -5.62
CA GLY A 739 -3.01 -0.22 -5.56
C GLY A 739 -4.48 -0.56 -5.34
N TRP A 740 -5.33 -0.21 -6.30
CA TRP A 740 -6.79 -0.14 -6.14
C TRP A 740 -7.50 -1.45 -5.82
N PHE A 741 -7.11 -2.59 -6.44
CA PHE A 741 -7.70 -3.89 -6.11
C PHE A 741 -7.47 -4.26 -4.64
N HIS A 742 -6.30 -3.88 -4.15
CA HIS A 742 -5.81 -4.19 -2.82
C HIS A 742 -6.39 -3.23 -1.78
N SER A 743 -6.47 -1.92 -2.04
CA SER A 743 -7.10 -0.99 -1.11
C SER A 743 -8.62 -1.16 -1.03
N SER A 744 -9.30 -1.38 -2.16
CA SER A 744 -10.74 -1.69 -2.18
C SER A 744 -11.06 -2.99 -1.44
N LEU A 745 -10.18 -4.01 -1.54
CA LEU A 745 -10.31 -5.24 -0.75
C LEU A 745 -10.27 -4.96 0.74
N LEU A 746 -9.25 -4.22 1.22
CA LEU A 746 -9.06 -3.96 2.65
C LEU A 746 -10.14 -3.04 3.22
N GLU A 747 -10.54 -2.01 2.47
CA GLU A 747 -11.63 -1.13 2.89
C GLU A 747 -12.91 -1.95 3.04
N SER A 748 -13.38 -2.61 1.96
CA SER A 748 -14.63 -3.38 1.97
C SER A 748 -14.58 -4.57 2.94
N CYS A 749 -13.43 -5.23 3.13
CA CYS A 749 -13.31 -6.26 4.17
C CYS A 749 -13.39 -5.67 5.58
N GLY A 750 -12.84 -4.50 5.84
CA GLY A 750 -12.87 -3.85 7.15
C GLY A 750 -14.24 -3.28 7.55
N THR A 751 -15.09 -2.97 6.57
CA THR A 751 -16.38 -2.30 6.80
C THR A 751 -17.61 -3.11 6.37
N ARG A 752 -17.46 -4.12 5.49
CA ARG A 752 -18.52 -5.02 4.97
C ARG A 752 -18.18 -6.51 5.04
N GLY A 753 -16.97 -6.89 5.47
CA GLY A 753 -16.56 -8.28 5.70
C GLY A 753 -16.32 -9.12 4.45
N ARG A 754 -16.22 -8.50 3.27
CA ARG A 754 -16.03 -9.18 1.99
C ARG A 754 -15.40 -8.27 0.94
N ALA A 755 -14.96 -8.83 -0.18
CA ALA A 755 -14.47 -8.04 -1.31
C ALA A 755 -15.60 -7.18 -1.93
N PRO A 756 -15.28 -6.03 -2.56
CA PRO A 756 -16.25 -5.24 -3.31
C PRO A 756 -16.53 -5.80 -4.72
N TYR A 757 -15.79 -6.83 -5.15
CA TYR A 757 -15.88 -7.48 -6.45
C TYR A 757 -16.14 -8.99 -6.34
N ASP A 758 -16.84 -9.55 -7.33
CA ASP A 758 -16.97 -11.00 -7.55
C ASP A 758 -15.90 -11.50 -8.55
N ILE A 759 -15.43 -10.64 -9.46
CA ILE A 759 -14.48 -10.96 -10.53
C ILE A 759 -13.41 -9.86 -10.62
N VAL A 760 -12.14 -10.26 -10.72
CA VAL A 760 -11.01 -9.36 -11.05
C VAL A 760 -10.34 -9.82 -12.33
N LEU A 761 -10.31 -8.95 -13.35
CA LEU A 761 -9.50 -9.16 -14.55
C LEU A 761 -8.30 -8.22 -14.55
N THR A 762 -7.16 -8.74 -14.94
CA THR A 762 -5.90 -7.99 -15.01
C THR A 762 -5.30 -8.04 -16.40
N HIS A 763 -4.91 -6.88 -16.93
CA HIS A 763 -4.10 -6.80 -18.15
C HIS A 763 -2.63 -6.46 -17.86
N GLY A 764 -1.76 -6.78 -18.82
CA GLY A 764 -0.35 -6.39 -18.80
C GLY A 764 -0.14 -4.89 -19.09
N PHE A 765 1.13 -4.47 -19.08
CA PHE A 765 1.52 -3.13 -19.52
C PHE A 765 1.68 -3.08 -21.04
N THR A 766 1.37 -1.92 -21.61
CA THR A 766 1.84 -1.52 -22.93
C THR A 766 3.32 -1.13 -22.84
N LEU A 767 4.12 -1.57 -23.80
CA LEU A 767 5.56 -1.31 -23.91
C LEU A 767 5.86 -0.54 -25.21
N ASP A 768 7.06 0.04 -25.32
CA ASP A 768 7.52 0.59 -26.60
C ASP A 768 7.88 -0.53 -27.60
N GLU A 769 8.24 -0.16 -28.83
CA GLU A 769 8.65 -1.09 -29.89
C GLU A 769 9.93 -1.90 -29.56
N GLN A 770 10.70 -1.51 -28.56
CA GLN A 770 11.85 -2.26 -28.03
C GLN A 770 11.53 -3.09 -26.78
N GLY A 771 10.26 -3.12 -26.33
CA GLY A 771 9.83 -3.85 -25.14
C GLY A 771 10.19 -3.15 -23.81
N ARG A 772 10.53 -1.86 -23.83
CA ARG A 772 10.82 -1.05 -22.63
C ARG A 772 9.53 -0.41 -22.10
N LYS A 773 9.54 -0.08 -20.81
CA LYS A 773 8.45 0.68 -20.17
C LYS A 773 8.43 2.11 -20.74
N MET A 774 7.32 2.49 -21.36
CA MET A 774 7.11 3.88 -21.79
C MET A 774 7.14 4.84 -20.60
N SER A 775 7.85 5.96 -20.75
CA SER A 775 7.95 7.03 -19.76
C SER A 775 8.07 8.36 -20.48
N LYS A 776 7.33 9.38 -20.02
CA LYS A 776 7.41 10.76 -20.58
C LYS A 776 8.83 11.35 -20.57
N SER A 777 9.75 10.79 -19.77
CA SER A 777 11.17 11.18 -19.71
C SER A 777 12.07 10.51 -20.76
N LEU A 778 11.59 9.46 -21.45
CA LEU A 778 12.37 8.70 -22.45
C LEU A 778 12.01 9.06 -23.90
N GLY A 779 10.95 9.84 -24.11
CA GLY A 779 10.31 10.10 -25.41
C GLY A 779 9.00 9.34 -25.54
#